data_AF-A0AAU8UC49-F1
#
_entry.id   AF-A0AAU8UC49-F1
#
_cell.length_a   1.000
_cell.length_b   1.000
_cell.length_c   1.000
_cell.angle_alpha   90.00
_cell.angle_beta   90.00
_cell.angle_gamma   90.00
#
_symmetry.space_group_name_H-M   'P 1'
#
loop_
_entity.id
_entity.type
_entity.pdbx_description
1 polymer ?
#
loop_
_entity_poly.entity_id
_entity_poly.type
_entity_poly.pdbx_seq_one_letter_code
_entity_poly.pdbx_strand_id
1 'polypeptide(L)'
;MFGKLTLSAIPFDQPIIMGAGAFMGLVVLGILVALTTTGRWKWLWSEWLTSVDHKKIGVMYIIVAFIMLLRGFADAIMMRMQLALSYNAPGFLPPHHYDQIFTAHGVIMIFFMAMVFMVGLMNLIVPLQIGARDVAFPFINSLSFWMTAVSAILINISLVIGEFAQTGWLAYPPLSELQYSPGVGVDYYLWALQISGVGTLLTGVNFFVTIIKMRAPGMSLMKMPVFTWTALCTNVLIMASFPILTATLALLGLDRYLGMHFFTNEAGGNAMLYLNLIWAWGHPEVYILILPAFGIFSEVIATFAKKPLFGYKTMVYATCAIMVLSFLVWLHHFFTMGSGANVNAFFGIMTMIIAIPTGVKVFNWLFTMYRGRIEFSTPVLWTIGFMVTFTLGGMTGVMMAIPGADFVLHNSLFLIAHFHNVIIGGVLFGYLAGFNYWFPKAFGFKLNEKLGKAAFWFWQVGFYVAFVPLYVLGFMGMTRRLNHYDNPAWHPWLLVAAFGAVLIAIGIACQLLQLVVSIRNRNLPQSRDTTGDPWGGRTLEWATTSPPPAYNFATIPQVRTLDAFADMKARGEGQGKRAAYRDIHMPSNTSAGLFVGVFSLALGFALVWHIWWLAIAGLAGIVATLVIYSSRNNDGYYIPASTVRRIEEPRHAARTTAPRVDDVELEAN
;
A
#
# COMPACT_ATOMS: atom_id res chain seq x y z
N MET A 1 -32.81 -12.61 -0.29
CA MET A 1 -33.86 -13.38 -0.99
C MET A 1 -33.18 -14.26 -2.07
N PHE A 2 -32.45 -15.34 -1.79
CA PHE A 2 -32.37 -16.27 -0.62
C PHE A 2 -30.93 -16.74 -0.39
N GLY A 3 -30.68 -17.38 0.75
CA GLY A 3 -29.37 -17.79 1.25
C GLY A 3 -29.42 -17.79 2.78
N LYS A 4 -28.27 -17.66 3.46
CA LYS A 4 -28.19 -17.51 4.93
C LYS A 4 -28.63 -16.12 5.43
N LEU A 5 -28.84 -15.16 4.51
CA LEU A 5 -29.09 -13.75 4.85
C LEU A 5 -30.51 -13.53 5.40
N THR A 6 -30.58 -13.09 6.65
CA THR A 6 -31.80 -12.73 7.37
C THR A 6 -31.69 -11.31 7.96
N LEU A 7 -32.78 -10.74 8.47
CA LEU A 7 -32.73 -9.44 9.17
C LEU A 7 -31.89 -9.50 10.45
N SER A 8 -31.72 -10.69 11.06
CA SER A 8 -30.85 -10.88 12.22
C SER A 8 -29.36 -10.81 11.88
N ALA A 9 -28.99 -10.76 10.60
CA ALA A 9 -27.61 -10.50 10.19
C ALA A 9 -27.17 -9.06 10.45
N ILE A 10 -28.10 -8.13 10.69
CA ILE A 10 -27.77 -6.75 11.04
C ILE A 10 -27.76 -6.64 12.56
N PRO A 11 -26.65 -6.21 13.18
CA PRO A 11 -26.50 -6.17 14.64
C PRO A 11 -27.20 -4.94 15.24
N PHE A 12 -28.53 -4.90 15.14
CA PHE A 12 -29.37 -3.77 15.63
C PHE A 12 -29.20 -3.50 17.13
N ASP A 13 -28.78 -4.51 17.89
CA ASP A 13 -28.53 -4.48 19.33
C ASP A 13 -27.14 -3.91 19.69
N GLN A 14 -26.25 -3.67 18.71
CA GLN A 14 -24.87 -3.26 18.95
C GLN A 14 -24.67 -1.76 18.63
N PRO A 15 -24.63 -0.86 19.64
CA PRO A 15 -24.60 0.58 19.40
C PRO A 15 -23.34 1.07 18.68
N ILE A 16 -22.19 0.43 18.94
CA ILE A 16 -20.90 0.79 18.33
C ILE A 16 -20.96 0.54 16.81
N ILE A 17 -21.45 -0.63 16.42
CA ILE A 17 -21.52 -1.06 15.02
C ILE A 17 -22.58 -0.24 14.28
N MET A 18 -23.78 -0.08 14.86
CA MET A 18 -24.84 0.72 14.26
C MET A 18 -24.47 2.20 14.14
N GLY A 19 -23.74 2.74 15.13
CA GLY A 19 -23.17 4.09 15.06
C GLY A 19 -22.18 4.25 13.91
N ALA A 20 -21.26 3.29 13.74
CA ALA A 20 -20.33 3.28 12.61
C ALA A 20 -21.05 3.13 11.26
N GLY A 21 -22.05 2.23 11.17
CA GLY A 21 -22.88 2.05 9.98
C GLY A 21 -23.65 3.31 9.60
N ALA A 22 -24.29 3.97 10.57
CA ALA A 22 -25.00 5.23 10.38
C ALA A 22 -24.05 6.35 9.92
N PHE A 23 -22.87 6.47 10.54
CA PHE A 23 -21.85 7.44 10.13
C PHE A 23 -21.42 7.22 8.67
N MET A 24 -21.11 5.98 8.28
CA MET A 24 -20.76 5.66 6.90
C MET A 24 -21.92 5.97 5.94
N GLY A 25 -23.16 5.64 6.30
CA GLY A 25 -24.35 5.97 5.52
C GLY A 25 -24.52 7.48 5.32
N LEU A 26 -24.30 8.29 6.36
CA LEU A 26 -24.33 9.74 6.28
C LEU A 26 -23.21 10.32 5.40
N VAL A 27 -22.00 9.76 5.47
CA VAL A 27 -20.89 10.16 4.58
C VAL A 27 -21.23 9.86 3.13
N VAL A 28 -21.75 8.67 2.83
CA VAL A 28 -22.19 8.30 1.47
C VAL A 28 -23.30 9.23 0.99
N LEU A 29 -24.32 9.47 1.81
CA LEU A 29 -25.41 10.39 1.48
C LEU A 29 -24.88 11.81 1.21
N GLY A 30 -23.97 12.31 2.05
CA GLY A 30 -23.33 13.62 1.87
C GLY A 30 -22.58 13.72 0.54
N ILE A 31 -21.86 12.65 0.14
CA ILE A 31 -21.19 12.58 -1.18
C ILE A 31 -22.20 12.58 -2.32
N LEU A 32 -23.28 11.78 -2.23
CA LEU A 32 -24.33 11.72 -3.25
C LEU A 32 -25.03 13.07 -3.43
N VAL A 33 -25.35 13.75 -2.32
CA VAL A 33 -25.93 15.09 -2.33
C VAL A 33 -24.94 16.10 -2.93
N ALA A 34 -23.66 16.06 -2.56
CA ALA A 34 -22.65 16.95 -3.11
C ALA A 34 -22.46 16.75 -4.63
N LEU A 35 -22.42 15.51 -5.11
CA LEU A 35 -22.31 15.20 -6.54
C LEU A 35 -23.53 15.68 -7.34
N THR A 36 -24.72 15.52 -6.75
CA THR A 36 -25.99 15.92 -7.38
C THR A 36 -26.16 17.43 -7.41
N THR A 37 -25.91 18.12 -6.29
CA THR A 37 -26.01 19.59 -6.20
C THR A 37 -24.96 20.31 -7.04
N THR A 38 -23.76 19.73 -7.19
CA THR A 38 -22.70 20.30 -8.05
C THR A 38 -22.78 19.86 -9.50
N GLY A 39 -23.71 18.95 -9.86
CA GLY A 39 -23.86 18.44 -11.24
C GLY A 39 -22.67 17.64 -11.76
N ARG A 40 -21.88 17.01 -10.88
CA ARG A 40 -20.57 16.40 -11.23
C ARG A 40 -20.62 14.91 -11.57
N TRP A 41 -21.80 14.33 -11.75
CA TRP A 41 -21.98 12.92 -12.15
C TRP A 41 -21.29 12.58 -13.46
N LYS A 42 -21.47 13.41 -14.50
CA LYS A 42 -20.84 13.19 -15.81
C LYS A 42 -19.31 13.25 -15.71
N TRP A 43 -18.79 14.22 -14.96
CA TRP A 43 -17.35 14.36 -14.72
C TRP A 43 -16.78 13.15 -13.98
N LEU A 44 -17.42 12.69 -12.90
CA LEU A 44 -16.97 11.53 -12.14
C LEU A 44 -16.92 10.28 -13.04
N TRP A 45 -17.97 10.07 -13.83
CA TRP A 45 -18.04 8.96 -14.78
C TRP A 45 -16.96 9.03 -15.84
N SER A 46 -16.90 10.12 -16.60
CA SER A 46 -16.03 10.22 -17.79
C SER A 46 -14.56 10.43 -17.44
N GLU A 47 -14.25 11.10 -16.32
CA GLU A 47 -12.88 11.44 -15.98
C GLU A 47 -12.22 10.45 -15.02
N TRP A 48 -12.95 9.76 -14.15
CA TRP A 48 -12.35 8.94 -13.08
C TRP A 48 -12.79 7.48 -13.16
N LEU A 49 -14.10 7.22 -13.11
CA LEU A 49 -14.60 5.85 -12.97
C LEU A 49 -14.24 4.96 -14.16
N THR A 50 -14.30 5.52 -15.37
CA THR A 50 -13.94 4.82 -16.61
C THR A 50 -12.49 5.08 -17.06
N SER A 51 -11.70 5.77 -16.25
CA SER A 51 -10.34 6.16 -16.64
C SER A 51 -9.41 4.95 -16.76
N VAL A 52 -8.56 4.99 -17.79
CA VAL A 52 -7.44 4.05 -17.95
C VAL A 52 -6.08 4.70 -17.67
N ASP A 53 -6.05 6.03 -17.48
CA ASP A 53 -4.82 6.78 -17.16
C ASP A 53 -4.23 6.33 -15.82
N HIS A 54 -3.01 5.79 -15.85
CA HIS A 54 -2.25 5.35 -14.68
C HIS A 54 -2.15 6.41 -13.55
N LYS A 55 -2.13 7.71 -13.90
CA LYS A 55 -2.08 8.81 -12.92
C LYS A 55 -3.36 8.86 -12.09
N LYS A 56 -4.51 8.81 -12.76
CA LYS A 56 -5.83 8.87 -12.11
C LYS A 56 -6.11 7.59 -11.32
N ILE A 57 -5.78 6.43 -11.89
CA ILE A 57 -5.85 5.14 -11.18
C ILE A 57 -4.99 5.18 -9.90
N GLY A 58 -3.74 5.67 -10.01
CA GLY A 58 -2.84 5.81 -8.86
C GLY A 58 -3.40 6.72 -7.75
N VAL A 59 -4.02 7.85 -8.12
CA VAL A 59 -4.71 8.73 -7.17
C VAL A 59 -5.89 8.03 -6.49
N MET A 60 -6.71 7.28 -7.24
CA MET A 60 -7.83 6.54 -6.65
C MET A 60 -7.37 5.44 -5.68
N TYR A 61 -6.28 4.73 -6.00
CA TYR A 61 -5.63 3.80 -5.06
C TYR A 61 -5.24 4.52 -3.75
N ILE A 62 -4.53 5.65 -3.84
CA ILE A 62 -4.11 6.43 -2.66
C ILE A 62 -5.32 6.88 -1.82
N ILE A 63 -6.42 7.31 -2.47
CA ILE A 63 -7.66 7.69 -1.77
C ILE A 63 -8.23 6.50 -0.99
N VAL A 64 -8.36 5.32 -1.62
CA VAL A 64 -8.83 4.10 -0.95
C VAL A 64 -7.94 3.78 0.26
N ALA A 65 -6.62 3.84 0.09
CA ALA A 65 -5.68 3.56 1.16
C ALA A 65 -5.80 4.53 2.34
N PHE A 66 -6.04 5.83 2.11
CA PHE A 66 -6.30 6.79 3.19
C PHE A 66 -7.63 6.51 3.92
N ILE A 67 -8.69 6.16 3.19
CA ILE A 67 -9.98 5.78 3.82
C ILE A 67 -9.78 4.53 4.70
N MET A 68 -9.06 3.53 4.17
CA MET A 68 -8.78 2.29 4.87
C MET A 68 -7.79 2.49 6.04
N LEU A 69 -6.90 3.48 5.97
CA LEU A 69 -6.09 3.91 7.11
C LEU A 69 -6.96 4.42 8.26
N LEU A 70 -7.98 5.24 7.99
CA LEU A 70 -8.89 5.74 9.04
C LEU A 70 -9.66 4.60 9.69
N ARG A 71 -10.18 3.67 8.88
CA ARG A 71 -10.90 2.49 9.40
C ARG A 71 -9.96 1.58 10.19
N GLY A 72 -8.78 1.27 9.67
CA GLY A 72 -7.79 0.45 10.37
C GLY A 72 -7.29 1.09 11.67
N PHE A 73 -7.13 2.42 11.70
CA PHE A 73 -6.71 3.13 12.90
C PHE A 73 -7.83 3.26 13.94
N ALA A 74 -9.09 3.40 13.52
CA ALA A 74 -10.23 3.33 14.43
C ALA A 74 -10.24 2.02 15.22
N ASP A 75 -10.05 0.89 14.53
CA ASP A 75 -9.88 -0.43 15.16
C ASP A 75 -8.69 -0.48 16.12
N ALA A 76 -7.54 0.08 15.72
CA ALA A 76 -6.36 0.14 16.57
C ALA A 76 -6.60 0.89 17.87
N ILE A 77 -7.26 2.05 17.80
CA ILE A 77 -7.60 2.84 18.98
C ILE A 77 -8.60 2.09 19.87
N MET A 78 -9.62 1.44 19.29
CA MET A 78 -10.59 0.65 20.05
C MET A 78 -9.90 -0.50 20.80
N MET A 79 -8.99 -1.23 20.14
CA MET A 79 -8.21 -2.28 20.80
C MET A 79 -7.33 -1.75 21.93
N ARG A 80 -6.70 -0.59 21.74
CA ARG A 80 -5.83 0.02 22.76
C ARG A 80 -6.64 0.56 23.94
N MET A 81 -7.80 1.15 23.68
CA MET A 81 -8.71 1.59 24.73
C MET A 81 -9.26 0.40 25.51
N GLN A 82 -9.62 -0.71 24.83
CA GLN A 82 -10.04 -1.94 25.52
C GLN A 82 -8.94 -2.42 26.46
N LEU A 83 -7.71 -2.56 25.99
CA LEU A 83 -6.57 -3.00 26.81
C LEU A 83 -6.21 -2.00 27.92
N ALA A 84 -6.53 -0.72 27.79
CA ALA A 84 -6.32 0.24 28.87
C ALA A 84 -7.39 0.12 29.97
N LEU A 85 -8.62 -0.26 29.60
CA LEU A 85 -9.79 -0.30 30.48
C LEU A 85 -10.07 -1.69 31.06
N SER A 86 -9.53 -2.75 30.46
CA SER A 86 -9.83 -4.15 30.80
C SER A 86 -8.97 -4.73 31.92
N TYR A 87 -8.34 -3.89 32.75
CA TYR A 87 -7.60 -4.35 33.92
C TYR A 87 -8.57 -4.71 35.03
N ASN A 88 -8.59 -5.98 35.43
CA ASN A 88 -9.56 -6.54 36.40
C ASN A 88 -11.04 -6.23 36.05
N ALA A 89 -11.34 -6.01 34.77
CA ALA A 89 -12.67 -5.66 34.29
C ALA A 89 -12.86 -6.18 32.86
N PRO A 90 -14.10 -6.48 32.43
CA PRO A 90 -14.37 -6.97 31.08
C PRO A 90 -14.12 -5.92 29.98
N GLY A 91 -13.99 -4.63 30.33
CA GLY A 91 -13.91 -3.53 29.37
C GLY A 91 -15.23 -3.32 28.61
N PHE A 92 -15.14 -2.83 27.37
CA PHE A 92 -16.31 -2.51 26.53
C PHE A 92 -16.39 -3.37 25.25
N LEU A 93 -15.32 -4.08 24.88
CA LEU A 93 -15.30 -5.02 23.75
C LEU A 93 -15.35 -6.46 24.24
N PRO A 94 -16.49 -7.17 24.09
CA PRO A 94 -16.55 -8.60 24.35
C PRO A 94 -15.63 -9.37 23.37
N PRO A 95 -15.19 -10.60 23.72
CA PRO A 95 -14.28 -11.40 22.89
C PRO A 95 -14.73 -11.51 21.42
N HIS A 96 -16.02 -11.80 21.20
CA HIS A 96 -16.61 -11.90 19.87
C HIS A 96 -16.37 -10.66 18.99
N HIS A 97 -16.41 -9.46 19.57
CA HIS A 97 -16.12 -8.21 18.84
C HIS A 97 -14.62 -7.91 18.77
N TYR A 98 -13.89 -8.12 19.87
CA TYR A 98 -12.45 -7.87 19.92
C TYR A 98 -11.71 -8.69 18.85
N ASP A 99 -12.11 -9.94 18.68
CA ASP A 99 -11.48 -10.88 17.75
C ASP A 99 -11.74 -10.51 16.29
N GLN A 100 -12.95 -10.01 15.99
CA GLN A 100 -13.25 -9.44 14.68
C GLN A 100 -12.44 -8.18 14.40
N ILE A 101 -12.33 -7.29 15.38
CA ILE A 101 -11.62 -6.00 15.23
C ILE A 101 -10.14 -6.24 14.96
N PHE A 102 -9.44 -7.07 15.74
CA PHE A 102 -8.02 -7.30 15.46
C PHE A 102 -7.80 -8.04 14.15
N THR A 103 -8.74 -8.91 13.76
CA THR A 103 -8.67 -9.64 12.49
C THR A 103 -8.84 -8.68 11.32
N ALA A 104 -9.88 -7.86 11.35
CA ALA A 104 -10.14 -6.87 10.31
C ALA A 104 -9.06 -5.78 10.24
N HIS A 105 -8.58 -5.29 11.39
CA HIS A 105 -7.45 -4.37 11.46
C HIS A 105 -6.23 -4.90 10.70
N GLY A 106 -5.79 -6.13 11.02
CA GLY A 106 -4.63 -6.74 10.38
C GLY A 106 -4.80 -6.89 8.87
N VAL A 107 -5.96 -7.40 8.44
CA VAL A 107 -6.28 -7.56 7.01
C VAL A 107 -6.28 -6.21 6.30
N ILE A 108 -6.91 -5.20 6.88
CA ILE A 108 -7.06 -3.90 6.23
C ILE A 108 -5.74 -3.16 6.14
N MET A 109 -4.94 -3.15 7.21
CA MET A 109 -3.69 -2.42 7.20
C MET A 109 -2.69 -3.00 6.20
N ILE A 110 -2.68 -4.32 5.99
CA ILE A 110 -1.77 -4.97 5.04
C ILE A 110 -2.33 -4.90 3.60
N PHE A 111 -3.53 -5.41 3.37
CA PHE A 111 -4.06 -5.59 2.02
C PHE A 111 -4.71 -4.34 1.43
N PHE A 112 -5.37 -3.53 2.25
CA PHE A 112 -6.22 -2.44 1.78
C PHE A 112 -5.66 -1.03 2.07
N MET A 113 -4.67 -0.94 2.96
CA MET A 113 -3.90 0.28 3.22
C MET A 113 -2.51 0.16 2.59
N ALA A 114 -1.62 -0.69 3.11
CA ALA A 114 -0.22 -0.70 2.68
C ALA A 114 -0.06 -1.08 1.19
N MET A 115 -0.61 -2.22 0.78
CA MET A 115 -0.55 -2.65 -0.62
C MET A 115 -1.20 -1.66 -1.58
N VAL A 116 -2.38 -1.14 -1.23
CA VAL A 116 -3.12 -0.18 -2.06
C VAL A 116 -2.34 1.12 -2.21
N PHE A 117 -1.74 1.61 -1.13
CA PHE A 117 -0.92 2.82 -1.15
C PHE A 117 0.34 2.65 -2.01
N MET A 118 1.01 1.50 -1.85
CA MET A 118 2.17 1.10 -2.64
C MET A 118 1.87 1.07 -4.13
N VAL A 119 0.82 0.33 -4.51
CA VAL A 119 0.37 0.20 -5.91
C VAL A 119 -0.03 1.55 -6.47
N GLY A 120 -0.66 2.42 -5.66
CA GLY A 120 -1.02 3.77 -6.05
C GLY A 120 0.19 4.65 -6.40
N LEU A 121 1.24 4.63 -5.56
CA LEU A 121 2.49 5.35 -5.82
C LEU A 121 3.25 4.78 -7.03
N MET A 122 3.31 3.45 -7.17
CA MET A 122 3.91 2.79 -8.33
C MET A 122 3.19 3.18 -9.62
N ASN A 123 1.85 3.15 -9.61
CA ASN A 123 1.01 3.60 -10.72
C ASN A 123 1.31 5.02 -11.12
N LEU A 124 1.40 5.93 -10.15
CA LEU A 124 1.58 7.34 -10.44
C LEU A 124 2.97 7.63 -11.04
N ILE A 125 4.02 6.97 -10.54
CA ILE A 125 5.41 7.39 -10.78
C ILE A 125 6.18 6.50 -11.74
N VAL A 126 6.00 5.18 -11.74
CA VAL A 126 6.85 4.27 -12.54
C VAL A 126 6.82 4.61 -14.03
N PRO A 127 5.65 4.82 -14.69
CA PRO A 127 5.61 5.18 -16.11
C PRO A 127 6.32 6.52 -16.40
N LEU A 128 6.21 7.49 -15.50
CA LEU A 128 6.89 8.78 -15.62
C LEU A 128 8.42 8.64 -15.51
N GLN A 129 8.89 7.81 -14.58
CA GLN A 129 10.32 7.57 -14.36
C GLN A 129 11.00 6.84 -15.53
N ILE A 130 10.29 5.93 -16.19
CA ILE A 130 10.83 5.20 -17.35
C ILE A 130 10.65 5.93 -18.69
N GLY A 131 10.01 7.12 -18.68
CA GLY A 131 9.77 7.91 -19.90
C GLY A 131 8.67 7.34 -20.80
N ALA A 132 7.71 6.60 -20.25
CA ALA A 132 6.58 6.01 -20.97
C ALA A 132 5.34 6.94 -20.95
N ARG A 133 4.44 6.74 -21.91
CA ARG A 133 3.16 7.49 -21.99
C ARG A 133 2.07 6.91 -21.11
N ASP A 134 2.09 5.61 -20.88
CA ASP A 134 1.17 4.87 -20.02
C ASP A 134 1.79 3.51 -19.64
N VAL A 135 1.05 2.69 -18.90
CA VAL A 135 1.38 1.27 -18.62
C VAL A 135 1.12 0.35 -19.82
N ALA A 136 1.64 -0.87 -19.78
CA ALA A 136 1.53 -1.85 -20.86
C ALA A 136 0.08 -2.28 -21.14
N PHE A 137 -0.72 -2.43 -20.07
CA PHE A 137 -2.10 -2.85 -20.17
C PHE A 137 -3.02 -1.88 -19.41
N PRO A 138 -3.43 -0.75 -20.02
CA PRO A 138 -4.26 0.27 -19.36
C PRO A 138 -5.61 -0.26 -18.87
N PHE A 139 -6.25 -1.15 -19.64
CA PHE A 139 -7.50 -1.81 -19.22
C PHE A 139 -7.30 -2.71 -18.00
N ILE A 140 -6.24 -3.55 -18.01
CA ILE A 140 -5.92 -4.44 -16.87
C ILE A 140 -5.65 -3.59 -15.63
N ASN A 141 -5.01 -2.43 -15.78
CA ASN A 141 -4.78 -1.50 -14.68
C ASN A 141 -6.09 -0.99 -14.03
N SER A 142 -7.06 -0.60 -14.87
CA SER A 142 -8.39 -0.19 -14.40
C SER A 142 -9.13 -1.35 -13.72
N LEU A 143 -9.08 -2.54 -14.32
CA LEU A 143 -9.66 -3.75 -13.75
C LEU A 143 -9.05 -4.11 -12.39
N SER A 144 -7.72 -4.10 -12.27
CA SER A 144 -7.00 -4.33 -11.01
C SER A 144 -7.45 -3.39 -9.91
N PHE A 145 -7.59 -2.09 -10.22
CA PHE A 145 -8.12 -1.12 -9.26
C PHE A 145 -9.52 -1.47 -8.80
N TRP A 146 -10.42 -1.77 -9.74
CA TRP A 146 -11.81 -2.08 -9.39
C TRP A 146 -11.94 -3.36 -8.58
N MET A 147 -11.15 -4.40 -8.85
CA MET A 147 -11.11 -5.62 -8.05
C MET A 147 -10.67 -5.34 -6.60
N THR A 148 -9.65 -4.50 -6.40
CA THR A 148 -9.23 -4.05 -5.07
C THR A 148 -10.30 -3.21 -4.39
N ALA A 149 -10.89 -2.23 -5.09
CA ALA A 149 -11.87 -1.32 -4.54
C ALA A 149 -13.14 -2.06 -4.10
N VAL A 150 -13.65 -3.00 -4.90
CA VAL A 150 -14.83 -3.78 -4.51
C VAL A 150 -14.54 -4.77 -3.39
N SER A 151 -13.31 -5.29 -3.29
CA SER A 151 -12.90 -6.11 -2.16
C SER A 151 -12.83 -5.29 -0.87
N ALA A 152 -12.36 -4.05 -0.94
CA ALA A 152 -12.41 -3.09 0.16
C ALA A 152 -13.86 -2.74 0.54
N ILE A 153 -14.79 -2.70 -0.42
CA ILE A 153 -16.22 -2.56 -0.13
C ILE A 153 -16.76 -3.81 0.58
N LEU A 154 -16.44 -5.01 0.09
CA LEU A 154 -16.93 -6.27 0.66
C LEU A 154 -16.53 -6.46 2.13
N ILE A 155 -15.29 -6.13 2.50
CA ILE A 155 -14.83 -6.18 3.90
C ILE A 155 -15.47 -5.10 4.78
N ASN A 156 -15.90 -3.96 4.23
CA ASN A 156 -16.62 -2.95 4.99
C ASN A 156 -18.12 -3.27 5.09
N ILE A 157 -18.69 -4.00 4.13
CA ILE A 157 -20.07 -4.52 4.22
C ILE A 157 -20.18 -5.49 5.42
N SER A 158 -19.16 -6.33 5.66
CA SER A 158 -19.18 -7.28 6.79
C SER A 158 -19.24 -6.61 8.16
N LEU A 159 -19.00 -5.30 8.25
CA LEU A 159 -19.16 -4.54 9.49
C LEU A 159 -20.65 -4.38 9.86
N VAL A 160 -21.53 -4.20 8.87
CA VAL A 160 -22.97 -3.90 9.10
C VAL A 160 -23.86 -5.10 8.77
N ILE A 161 -23.43 -5.97 7.86
CA ILE A 161 -24.19 -7.14 7.39
C ILE A 161 -23.38 -8.40 7.71
N GLY A 162 -23.80 -9.12 8.75
CA GLY A 162 -23.11 -10.28 9.29
C GLY A 162 -22.02 -9.89 10.28
N GLU A 163 -20.89 -10.57 10.17
CA GLU A 163 -19.71 -10.39 11.02
C GLU A 163 -18.45 -10.64 10.18
N PHE A 164 -17.28 -10.20 10.66
CA PHE A 164 -16.01 -10.55 10.04
C PHE A 164 -15.37 -11.77 10.71
N ALA A 165 -14.30 -12.31 10.12
CA ALA A 165 -13.58 -13.45 10.69
C ALA A 165 -13.02 -13.13 12.09
N GLN A 166 -13.12 -14.09 13.01
CA GLN A 166 -12.58 -14.02 14.39
C GLN A 166 -11.24 -14.77 14.53
N THR A 167 -10.69 -15.23 13.42
CA THR A 167 -9.58 -16.21 13.37
C THR A 167 -8.20 -15.57 13.24
N GLY A 168 -8.12 -14.24 13.28
CA GLY A 168 -6.93 -13.48 12.93
C GLY A 168 -6.70 -13.37 11.42
N TRP A 169 -5.80 -12.46 11.05
CA TRP A 169 -5.59 -12.02 9.66
C TRP A 169 -5.09 -13.10 8.68
N LEU A 170 -4.71 -14.29 9.16
CA LEU A 170 -4.30 -15.43 8.33
C LEU A 170 -5.27 -16.62 8.41
N ALA A 171 -6.38 -16.50 9.14
CA ALA A 171 -7.44 -17.51 9.22
C ALA A 171 -6.96 -18.97 9.36
N TYR A 172 -6.19 -19.26 10.42
CA TYR A 172 -5.59 -20.57 10.62
C TYR A 172 -6.65 -21.68 10.84
N PRO A 173 -6.57 -22.79 10.10
CA PRO A 173 -7.16 -24.05 10.52
C PRO A 173 -6.49 -24.56 11.81
N PRO A 174 -7.20 -25.29 12.67
CA PRO A 174 -8.59 -25.72 12.49
C PRO A 174 -9.61 -24.62 12.83
N LEU A 175 -9.23 -23.50 13.45
CA LEU A 175 -10.17 -22.48 13.93
C LEU A 175 -11.05 -21.88 12.82
N SER A 176 -10.53 -21.77 11.59
CA SER A 176 -11.28 -21.28 10.42
C SER A 176 -12.19 -22.33 9.77
N GLU A 177 -12.17 -23.59 10.21
CA GLU A 177 -13.05 -24.63 9.70
C GLU A 177 -14.48 -24.45 10.20
N LEU A 178 -15.46 -24.99 9.46
CA LEU A 178 -16.88 -24.89 9.79
C LEU A 178 -17.23 -25.43 11.18
N GLN A 179 -16.50 -26.44 11.66
CA GLN A 179 -16.69 -27.03 12.99
C GLN A 179 -16.49 -26.00 14.12
N TYR A 180 -15.56 -25.06 13.95
CA TYR A 180 -15.21 -24.07 14.97
C TYR A 180 -15.74 -22.67 14.64
N SER A 181 -15.82 -22.33 13.35
CA SER A 181 -16.30 -21.04 12.84
C SER A 181 -17.42 -21.26 11.80
N PRO A 182 -18.65 -21.61 12.23
CA PRO A 182 -19.78 -21.87 11.33
C PRO A 182 -20.36 -20.59 10.68
N GLY A 183 -20.05 -19.42 11.24
CA GLY A 183 -20.49 -18.12 10.75
C GLY A 183 -19.87 -17.72 9.41
N VAL A 184 -20.41 -16.63 8.83
CA VAL A 184 -20.02 -16.11 7.51
C VAL A 184 -18.71 -15.31 7.53
N GLY A 185 -18.14 -15.04 8.71
CA GLY A 185 -16.98 -14.15 8.85
C GLY A 185 -15.73 -14.63 8.09
N VAL A 186 -15.44 -15.93 8.14
CA VAL A 186 -14.34 -16.52 7.37
C VAL A 186 -14.63 -16.46 5.87
N ASP A 187 -15.90 -16.58 5.46
CA ASP A 187 -16.27 -16.50 4.05
C ASP A 187 -16.07 -15.08 3.49
N TYR A 188 -16.38 -14.04 4.28
CA TYR A 188 -16.02 -12.66 3.93
C TYR A 188 -14.52 -12.49 3.74
N TYR A 189 -13.72 -13.06 4.64
CA TYR A 189 -12.25 -13.05 4.54
C TYR A 189 -11.77 -13.72 3.24
N LEU A 190 -12.26 -14.92 2.94
CA LEU A 190 -11.90 -15.68 1.76
C LEU A 190 -12.18 -14.91 0.47
N TRP A 191 -13.43 -14.48 0.27
CA TRP A 191 -13.82 -13.85 -1.00
C TRP A 191 -13.27 -12.43 -1.16
N ALA A 192 -13.13 -11.65 -0.07
CA ALA A 192 -12.50 -10.33 -0.15
C ALA A 192 -11.02 -10.44 -0.56
N LEU A 193 -10.27 -11.40 0.00
CA LEU A 193 -8.87 -11.58 -0.38
C LEU A 193 -8.70 -12.27 -1.74
N GLN A 194 -9.57 -13.19 -2.12
CA GLN A 194 -9.49 -13.85 -3.43
C GLN A 194 -9.72 -12.85 -4.57
N ILE A 195 -10.75 -12.00 -4.46
CA ILE A 195 -11.05 -10.96 -5.46
C ILE A 195 -9.90 -9.94 -5.51
N SER A 196 -9.43 -9.46 -4.36
CA SER A 196 -8.30 -8.52 -4.31
C SER A 196 -7.01 -9.15 -4.85
N GLY A 197 -6.76 -10.42 -4.56
CA GLY A 197 -5.57 -11.16 -4.98
C GLY A 197 -5.45 -11.28 -6.49
N VAL A 198 -6.57 -11.48 -7.20
CA VAL A 198 -6.61 -11.43 -8.67
C VAL A 198 -6.20 -10.04 -9.17
N GLY A 199 -6.71 -8.97 -8.57
CA GLY A 199 -6.33 -7.60 -8.93
C GLY A 199 -4.84 -7.30 -8.71
N THR A 200 -4.28 -7.78 -7.60
CA THR A 200 -2.85 -7.62 -7.28
C THR A 200 -1.96 -8.41 -8.23
N LEU A 201 -2.31 -9.67 -8.56
CA LEU A 201 -1.56 -10.47 -9.51
C LEU A 201 -1.50 -9.80 -10.90
N LEU A 202 -2.64 -9.32 -11.38
CA LEU A 202 -2.76 -8.58 -12.63
C LEU A 202 -1.92 -7.29 -12.63
N THR A 203 -1.87 -6.59 -11.49
CA THR A 203 -0.98 -5.43 -11.29
C THR A 203 0.49 -5.82 -11.45
N GLY A 204 0.90 -6.92 -10.81
CA GLY A 204 2.26 -7.46 -10.89
C GLY A 204 2.71 -7.71 -12.34
N VAL A 205 1.88 -8.42 -13.10
CA VAL A 205 2.14 -8.71 -14.52
C VAL A 205 2.23 -7.41 -15.33
N ASN A 206 1.30 -6.46 -15.10
CA ASN A 206 1.25 -5.21 -15.85
C ASN A 206 2.52 -4.36 -15.68
N PHE A 207 2.94 -4.14 -14.44
CA PHE A 207 4.16 -3.34 -14.19
C PHE A 207 5.43 -4.07 -14.58
N PHE A 208 5.50 -5.39 -14.46
CA PHE A 208 6.63 -6.16 -14.97
C PHE A 208 6.83 -5.93 -16.47
N VAL A 209 5.77 -6.09 -17.27
CA VAL A 209 5.84 -5.85 -18.72
C VAL A 209 6.14 -4.39 -19.03
N THR A 210 5.50 -3.45 -18.31
CA THR A 210 5.73 -2.00 -18.48
C THR A 210 7.20 -1.65 -18.30
N ILE A 211 7.82 -2.07 -17.18
CA ILE A 211 9.22 -1.75 -16.86
C ILE A 211 10.17 -2.43 -17.86
N ILE A 212 9.89 -3.64 -18.30
CA ILE A 212 10.80 -4.35 -19.22
C ILE A 212 10.69 -3.84 -20.65
N LYS A 213 9.48 -3.57 -21.15
CA LYS A 213 9.21 -3.35 -22.58
C LYS A 213 8.92 -1.91 -22.98
N MET A 214 8.48 -1.03 -22.08
CA MET A 214 8.04 0.33 -22.44
C MET A 214 9.02 1.45 -22.04
N ARG A 215 10.25 1.11 -21.64
CA ARG A 215 11.27 2.10 -21.30
C ARG A 215 11.61 3.00 -22.48
N ALA A 216 11.93 4.24 -22.15
CA ALA A 216 12.51 5.19 -23.08
C ALA A 216 13.81 4.65 -23.71
N PRO A 217 14.05 4.92 -25.00
CA PRO A 217 15.26 4.51 -25.69
C PRO A 217 16.52 5.04 -24.99
N GLY A 218 17.55 4.18 -24.93
CA GLY A 218 18.81 4.46 -24.24
C GLY A 218 18.85 4.15 -22.74
N MET A 219 17.69 3.90 -22.11
CA MET A 219 17.59 3.45 -20.72
C MET A 219 17.80 1.94 -20.61
N SER A 220 19.05 1.50 -20.41
CA SER A 220 19.33 0.11 -20.02
C SER A 220 18.84 -0.17 -18.59
N LEU A 221 18.74 -1.45 -18.20
CA LEU A 221 18.33 -1.86 -16.85
C LEU A 221 19.14 -1.11 -15.77
N MET A 222 20.47 -1.06 -15.89
CA MET A 222 21.35 -0.38 -14.94
C MET A 222 21.40 1.15 -15.08
N LYS A 223 20.42 1.75 -15.77
CA LYS A 223 20.17 3.20 -15.83
C LYS A 223 18.78 3.58 -15.31
N MET A 224 18.00 2.62 -14.82
CA MET A 224 16.69 2.92 -14.23
C MET A 224 16.85 3.53 -12.84
N PRO A 225 15.96 4.46 -12.43
CA PRO A 225 15.90 4.93 -11.04
C PRO A 225 15.72 3.78 -10.04
N VAL A 226 16.14 3.98 -8.80
CA VAL A 226 16.10 2.90 -7.80
C VAL A 226 14.66 2.54 -7.43
N PHE A 227 13.75 3.51 -7.38
CA PHE A 227 12.32 3.22 -7.19
C PHE A 227 11.75 2.32 -8.28
N THR A 228 12.18 2.49 -9.54
CA THR A 228 11.77 1.59 -10.63
C THR A 228 12.36 0.19 -10.48
N TRP A 229 13.60 0.05 -10.00
CA TRP A 229 14.20 -1.26 -9.69
C TRP A 229 13.49 -2.00 -8.56
N THR A 230 13.20 -1.31 -7.47
CA THR A 230 12.49 -1.93 -6.34
C THR A 230 11.06 -2.28 -6.72
N ALA A 231 10.40 -1.44 -7.53
CA ALA A 231 9.12 -1.79 -8.15
C ALA A 231 9.23 -3.04 -9.03
N LEU A 232 10.27 -3.17 -9.86
CA LEU A 232 10.48 -4.37 -10.69
C LEU A 232 10.58 -5.65 -9.83
N CYS A 233 11.43 -5.64 -8.81
CA CYS A 233 11.58 -6.78 -7.89
C CYS A 233 10.26 -7.09 -7.16
N THR A 234 9.54 -6.06 -6.73
CA THR A 234 8.21 -6.20 -6.10
C THR A 234 7.22 -6.91 -7.02
N ASN A 235 7.17 -6.53 -8.30
CA ASN A 235 6.27 -7.15 -9.27
C ASN A 235 6.64 -8.61 -9.56
N VAL A 236 7.94 -8.95 -9.57
CA VAL A 236 8.40 -10.34 -9.67
C VAL A 236 7.95 -11.16 -8.46
N LEU A 237 8.10 -10.61 -7.24
CA LEU A 237 7.59 -11.25 -6.03
C LEU A 237 6.08 -11.47 -6.09
N ILE A 238 5.31 -10.46 -6.49
CA ILE A 238 3.85 -10.57 -6.64
C ILE A 238 3.47 -11.74 -7.54
N MET A 239 4.07 -11.81 -8.74
CA MET A 239 3.77 -12.87 -9.70
C MET A 239 4.10 -14.27 -9.17
N ALA A 240 5.15 -14.39 -8.34
CA ALA A 240 5.59 -15.68 -7.79
C ALA A 240 4.86 -16.08 -6.50
N SER A 241 4.45 -15.13 -5.65
CA SER A 241 3.88 -15.41 -4.32
C SER A 241 2.35 -15.44 -4.31
N PHE A 242 1.66 -14.57 -5.06
CA PHE A 242 0.19 -14.49 -5.04
C PHE A 242 -0.54 -15.75 -5.51
N PRO A 243 -0.01 -16.55 -6.46
CA PRO A 243 -0.61 -17.83 -6.78
C PRO A 243 -0.70 -18.78 -5.56
N ILE A 244 0.27 -18.71 -4.64
CA ILE A 244 0.26 -19.52 -3.40
C ILE A 244 -0.91 -19.09 -2.51
N LEU A 245 -1.12 -17.79 -2.29
CA LEU A 245 -2.27 -17.29 -1.54
C LEU A 245 -3.59 -17.72 -2.19
N THR A 246 -3.70 -17.52 -3.51
CA THR A 246 -4.88 -17.87 -4.31
C THR A 246 -5.25 -19.34 -4.15
N ALA A 247 -4.26 -20.24 -4.22
CA ALA A 247 -4.47 -21.66 -4.02
C ALA A 247 -4.82 -21.98 -2.56
N THR A 248 -4.10 -21.41 -1.59
CA THR A 248 -4.31 -21.69 -0.16
C THR A 248 -5.73 -21.30 0.29
N LEU A 249 -6.19 -20.10 -0.08
CA LEU A 249 -7.55 -19.65 0.23
C LEU A 249 -8.61 -20.43 -0.56
N ALA A 250 -8.33 -20.83 -1.80
CA ALA A 250 -9.23 -21.70 -2.55
C ALA A 250 -9.38 -23.08 -1.88
N LEU A 251 -8.29 -23.70 -1.42
CA LEU A 251 -8.32 -24.97 -0.69
C LEU A 251 -9.12 -24.86 0.61
N LEU A 252 -8.91 -23.79 1.39
CA LEU A 252 -9.71 -23.54 2.60
C LEU A 252 -11.18 -23.28 2.27
N GLY A 253 -11.45 -22.59 1.15
CA GLY A 253 -12.79 -22.43 0.62
C GLY A 253 -13.43 -23.76 0.21
N LEU A 254 -12.68 -24.69 -0.37
CA LEU A 254 -13.18 -26.02 -0.73
C LEU A 254 -13.52 -26.86 0.50
N ASP A 255 -12.71 -26.81 1.56
CA ASP A 255 -13.01 -27.45 2.84
C ASP A 255 -14.34 -26.91 3.41
N ARG A 256 -14.51 -25.58 3.40
CA ARG A 256 -15.74 -24.93 3.93
C ARG A 256 -16.98 -25.08 3.05
N TYR A 257 -16.86 -25.13 1.72
CA TYR A 257 -18.03 -25.10 0.82
C TYR A 257 -18.42 -26.47 0.29
N LEU A 258 -17.44 -27.34 0.05
CA LEU A 258 -17.65 -28.63 -0.62
C LEU A 258 -17.35 -29.83 0.29
N GLY A 259 -17.00 -29.59 1.56
CA GLY A 259 -16.68 -30.66 2.51
C GLY A 259 -15.41 -31.42 2.12
N MET A 260 -14.45 -30.74 1.49
CA MET A 260 -13.13 -31.31 1.27
C MET A 260 -12.35 -31.39 2.59
N HIS A 261 -11.20 -32.07 2.56
CA HIS A 261 -10.42 -32.42 3.75
C HIS A 261 -8.93 -32.06 3.57
N PHE A 262 -8.63 -30.86 3.10
CA PHE A 262 -7.23 -30.41 2.96
C PHE A 262 -6.59 -30.10 4.32
N PHE A 263 -7.29 -29.33 5.16
CA PHE A 263 -6.77 -28.80 6.43
C PHE A 263 -7.57 -29.24 7.66
N THR A 264 -8.63 -30.02 7.46
CA THR A 264 -9.46 -30.57 8.53
C THR A 264 -8.68 -31.50 9.45
N ASN A 265 -9.15 -31.66 10.71
CA ASN A 265 -8.57 -32.62 11.65
C ASN A 265 -8.97 -34.08 11.35
N GLU A 266 -10.04 -34.26 10.59
CA GLU A 266 -10.59 -35.57 10.23
C GLU A 266 -10.23 -35.94 8.78
N ALA A 267 -10.52 -37.18 8.40
CA ALA A 267 -10.40 -37.70 7.03
C ALA A 267 -9.01 -37.52 6.36
N GLY A 268 -7.94 -37.40 7.17
CA GLY A 268 -6.56 -37.32 6.70
C GLY A 268 -6.07 -35.90 6.37
N GLY A 269 -6.86 -34.87 6.65
CA GLY A 269 -6.45 -33.46 6.49
C GLY A 269 -5.30 -33.07 7.43
N ASN A 270 -4.61 -31.98 7.10
CA ASN A 270 -3.45 -31.51 7.87
C ASN A 270 -3.44 -29.98 7.99
N ALA A 271 -3.82 -29.46 9.16
CA ALA A 271 -3.79 -28.03 9.45
C ALA A 271 -2.39 -27.41 9.31
N MET A 272 -1.31 -28.14 9.62
CA MET A 272 0.06 -27.62 9.50
C MET A 272 0.46 -27.32 8.04
N LEU A 273 -0.16 -28.02 7.08
CA LEU A 273 0.04 -27.72 5.65
C LEU A 273 -0.42 -26.30 5.31
N TYR A 274 -1.53 -25.85 5.87
CA TYR A 274 -2.02 -24.48 5.69
C TYR A 274 -0.98 -23.47 6.15
N LEU A 275 -0.42 -23.64 7.36
CA LEU A 275 0.58 -22.71 7.90
C LEU A 275 1.83 -22.66 7.03
N ASN A 276 2.28 -23.79 6.49
CA ASN A 276 3.41 -23.80 5.57
C ASN A 276 3.10 -23.03 4.28
N LEU A 277 1.94 -23.28 3.65
CA LEU A 277 1.54 -22.63 2.40
C LEU A 277 1.30 -21.12 2.58
N ILE A 278 0.53 -20.74 3.60
CA ILE A 278 0.18 -19.34 3.83
C ILE A 278 1.42 -18.50 4.11
N TRP A 279 2.42 -19.02 4.83
CA TRP A 279 3.66 -18.27 5.08
C TRP A 279 4.63 -18.28 3.90
N ALA A 280 4.61 -19.33 3.06
CA ALA A 280 5.33 -19.31 1.79
C ALA A 280 4.87 -18.16 0.87
N TRP A 281 3.63 -17.68 1.02
CA TRP A 281 3.19 -16.38 0.49
C TRP A 281 3.51 -15.21 1.43
N GLY A 282 3.16 -15.34 2.71
CA GLY A 282 3.08 -14.23 3.66
C GLY A 282 4.41 -13.57 3.99
N HIS A 283 5.52 -14.32 3.91
CA HIS A 283 6.83 -13.71 4.11
C HIS A 283 7.36 -12.96 2.86
N PRO A 284 7.27 -13.50 1.63
CA PRO A 284 7.47 -12.68 0.43
C PRO A 284 6.60 -11.42 0.41
N GLU A 285 5.36 -11.48 0.91
CA GLU A 285 4.46 -10.33 0.99
C GLU A 285 5.02 -9.17 1.80
N VAL A 286 5.66 -9.41 2.95
CA VAL A 286 6.24 -8.30 3.72
C VAL A 286 7.38 -7.59 2.95
N TYR A 287 8.07 -8.32 2.06
CA TYR A 287 9.06 -7.72 1.17
C TYR A 287 8.44 -6.98 -0.01
N ILE A 288 7.30 -7.46 -0.53
CA ILE A 288 6.50 -6.73 -1.52
C ILE A 288 6.21 -5.33 -1.00
N LEU A 289 5.84 -5.18 0.27
CA LEU A 289 5.55 -3.87 0.87
C LEU A 289 6.81 -3.00 1.07
N ILE A 290 7.89 -3.55 1.62
CA ILE A 290 9.06 -2.74 2.02
C ILE A 290 9.93 -2.32 0.84
N LEU A 291 10.03 -3.11 -0.24
CA LEU A 291 10.94 -2.83 -1.34
C LEU A 291 10.60 -1.50 -2.05
N PRO A 292 9.33 -1.18 -2.39
CA PRO A 292 9.01 0.11 -2.97
C PRO A 292 9.29 1.26 -2.01
N ALA A 293 9.01 1.10 -0.71
CA ALA A 293 9.36 2.10 0.30
C ALA A 293 10.86 2.41 0.32
N PHE A 294 11.71 1.39 0.25
CA PHE A 294 13.15 1.57 0.07
C PHE A 294 13.52 2.33 -1.20
N GLY A 295 12.78 2.11 -2.29
CA GLY A 295 12.92 2.89 -3.52
C GLY A 295 12.64 4.36 -3.29
N ILE A 296 11.52 4.67 -2.64
CA ILE A 296 11.10 6.04 -2.30
C ILE A 296 12.17 6.75 -1.47
N PHE A 297 12.64 6.14 -0.39
CA PHE A 297 13.70 6.72 0.44
C PHE A 297 14.98 7.02 -0.34
N SER A 298 15.30 6.18 -1.33
CA SER A 298 16.48 6.36 -2.18
C SER A 298 16.33 7.59 -3.09
N GLU A 299 15.15 7.80 -3.69
CA GLU A 299 14.87 8.97 -4.53
C GLU A 299 14.79 10.27 -3.72
N VAL A 300 14.11 10.22 -2.55
CA VAL A 300 13.98 11.37 -1.64
C VAL A 300 15.36 11.81 -1.16
N ILE A 301 16.19 10.89 -0.66
CA ILE A 301 17.48 11.27 -0.09
C ILE A 301 18.47 11.76 -1.14
N ALA A 302 18.48 11.17 -2.34
CA ALA A 302 19.32 11.65 -3.44
C ALA A 302 18.90 13.06 -3.91
N THR A 303 17.59 13.33 -3.96
CA THR A 303 17.06 14.65 -4.34
C THR A 303 17.45 15.71 -3.32
N PHE A 304 17.10 15.50 -2.04
CA PHE A 304 17.29 16.52 -1.01
C PHE A 304 18.73 16.61 -0.47
N ALA A 305 19.59 15.61 -0.70
CA ALA A 305 21.02 15.75 -0.46
C ALA A 305 21.77 16.47 -1.60
N LYS A 306 21.06 16.79 -2.71
CA LYS A 306 21.61 17.34 -3.96
C LYS A 306 22.76 16.50 -4.54
N LYS A 307 22.71 15.17 -4.37
CA LYS A 307 23.79 14.25 -4.74
C LYS A 307 23.27 12.99 -5.45
N PRO A 308 24.05 12.38 -6.36
CA PRO A 308 23.77 11.04 -6.83
C PRO A 308 23.72 10.04 -5.67
N LEU A 309 22.90 9.00 -5.80
CA LEU A 309 22.82 7.94 -4.82
C LEU A 309 24.15 7.20 -4.70
N PHE A 310 24.68 7.10 -3.47
CA PHE A 310 25.89 6.33 -3.19
C PHE A 310 25.62 4.82 -3.36
N GLY A 311 26.52 4.11 -4.03
CA GLY A 311 26.43 2.66 -4.15
C GLY A 311 25.25 2.14 -4.98
N TYR A 312 24.84 2.84 -6.05
CA TYR A 312 23.71 2.44 -6.90
C TYR A 312 23.71 0.95 -7.31
N LYS A 313 24.84 0.43 -7.82
CA LYS A 313 24.95 -0.99 -8.22
C LYS A 313 24.69 -1.92 -7.03
N THR A 314 25.28 -1.60 -5.88
CA THR A 314 25.11 -2.36 -4.65
C THR A 314 23.66 -2.31 -4.15
N MET A 315 22.98 -1.17 -4.27
CA MET A 315 21.55 -1.05 -3.95
C MET A 315 20.68 -1.97 -4.82
N VAL A 316 20.95 -2.02 -6.12
CA VAL A 316 20.24 -2.90 -7.06
C VAL A 316 20.49 -4.36 -6.72
N TYR A 317 21.75 -4.77 -6.58
CA TYR A 317 22.07 -6.17 -6.23
C TYR A 317 21.51 -6.59 -4.87
N ALA A 318 21.55 -5.71 -3.87
CA ALA A 318 20.92 -5.97 -2.57
C ALA A 318 19.40 -6.19 -2.71
N THR A 319 18.73 -5.41 -3.56
CA THR A 319 17.30 -5.57 -3.84
C THR A 319 17.00 -6.91 -4.51
N CYS A 320 17.81 -7.30 -5.50
CA CYS A 320 17.68 -8.61 -6.16
C CYS A 320 17.96 -9.78 -5.20
N ALA A 321 18.95 -9.63 -4.30
CA ALA A 321 19.25 -10.64 -3.29
C ALA A 321 18.07 -10.84 -2.33
N ILE A 322 17.46 -9.75 -1.85
CA ILE A 322 16.24 -9.82 -1.01
C ILE A 322 15.11 -10.55 -1.74
N MET A 323 14.89 -10.23 -3.02
CA MET A 323 13.85 -10.86 -3.84
C MET A 323 14.03 -12.39 -3.97
N VAL A 324 15.26 -12.89 -4.07
CA VAL A 324 15.50 -14.34 -4.14
C VAL A 324 15.41 -14.97 -2.76
N LEU A 325 16.06 -14.36 -1.77
CA LEU A 325 16.13 -14.90 -0.41
C LEU A 325 14.76 -14.90 0.31
N SER A 326 13.83 -14.02 -0.07
CA SER A 326 12.48 -13.99 0.51
C SER A 326 11.72 -15.31 0.36
N PHE A 327 12.08 -16.13 -0.63
CA PHE A 327 11.53 -17.47 -0.84
C PHE A 327 12.31 -18.58 -0.11
N LEU A 328 13.19 -18.27 0.84
CA LEU A 328 14.02 -19.27 1.55
C LEU A 328 13.93 -19.15 3.08
N VAL A 329 12.94 -18.41 3.59
CA VAL A 329 12.91 -17.99 5.00
C VAL A 329 11.55 -18.13 5.69
N TRP A 330 10.48 -18.49 4.96
CA TRP A 330 9.11 -18.42 5.49
C TRP A 330 8.84 -19.29 6.74
N LEU A 331 9.62 -20.35 6.95
CA LEU A 331 9.45 -21.24 8.12
C LEU A 331 9.69 -20.54 9.45
N HIS A 332 10.43 -19.42 9.48
CA HIS A 332 10.66 -18.69 10.74
C HIS A 332 9.38 -18.18 11.42
N HIS A 333 8.24 -18.16 10.71
CA HIS A 333 6.95 -17.78 11.31
C HIS A 333 6.33 -18.90 12.15
N PHE A 334 6.91 -20.09 12.15
CA PHE A 334 6.38 -21.26 12.85
C PHE A 334 7.49 -22.19 13.35
N PHE A 335 8.61 -21.65 13.84
CA PHE A 335 9.66 -22.43 14.50
C PHE A 335 9.12 -23.31 15.65
N THR A 336 8.05 -22.86 16.30
CA THR A 336 7.35 -23.50 17.42
C THR A 336 6.43 -24.66 17.01
N MET A 337 6.33 -25.00 15.72
CA MET A 337 5.46 -26.09 15.22
C MET A 337 6.11 -27.49 15.30
N GLY A 338 7.29 -27.61 15.91
CA GLY A 338 7.94 -28.91 16.11
C GLY A 338 8.71 -29.44 14.90
N SER A 339 9.11 -28.56 13.96
CA SER A 339 10.09 -28.93 12.93
C SER A 339 11.41 -29.36 13.55
N GLY A 340 12.14 -30.27 12.89
CA GLY A 340 13.43 -30.76 13.37
C GLY A 340 14.48 -29.65 13.51
N ALA A 341 15.44 -29.84 14.43
CA ALA A 341 16.47 -28.83 14.75
C ALA A 341 17.25 -28.33 13.53
N ASN A 342 17.59 -29.23 12.59
CA ASN A 342 18.31 -28.88 11.36
C ASN A 342 17.49 -27.92 10.46
N VAL A 343 16.16 -28.13 10.38
CA VAL A 343 15.27 -27.28 9.60
C VAL A 343 15.17 -25.89 10.23
N ASN A 344 14.95 -25.83 11.55
CA ASN A 344 14.91 -24.57 12.28
C ASN A 344 16.25 -23.80 12.16
N ALA A 345 17.38 -24.49 12.26
CA ALA A 345 18.71 -23.89 12.10
C ALA A 345 18.92 -23.33 10.69
N PHE A 346 18.56 -24.08 9.64
CA PHE A 346 18.67 -23.62 8.26
C PHE A 346 17.87 -22.33 8.03
N PHE A 347 16.58 -22.34 8.37
CA PHE A 347 15.70 -21.19 8.15
C PHE A 347 16.08 -20.00 9.04
N GLY A 348 16.57 -20.23 10.27
CA GLY A 348 17.12 -19.19 11.13
C GLY A 348 18.35 -18.51 10.50
N ILE A 349 19.32 -19.30 10.01
CA ILE A 349 20.52 -18.79 9.33
C ILE A 349 20.15 -18.00 8.07
N MET A 350 19.29 -18.55 7.21
CA MET A 350 18.86 -17.88 5.99
C MET A 350 18.16 -16.54 6.29
N THR A 351 17.36 -16.48 7.36
CA THR A 351 16.70 -15.26 7.81
C THR A 351 17.70 -14.21 8.26
N MET A 352 18.74 -14.61 9.01
CA MET A 352 19.82 -13.70 9.42
C MET A 352 20.63 -13.19 8.22
N ILE A 353 20.85 -14.01 7.19
CA ILE A 353 21.55 -13.59 5.96
C ILE A 353 20.82 -12.44 5.25
N ILE A 354 19.49 -12.41 5.26
CA ILE A 354 18.72 -11.31 4.62
C ILE A 354 18.97 -9.94 5.27
N ALA A 355 19.41 -9.90 6.53
CA ALA A 355 19.76 -8.65 7.20
C ALA A 355 20.93 -7.94 6.51
N ILE A 356 21.86 -8.67 5.87
CA ILE A 356 23.06 -8.11 5.22
C ILE A 356 22.69 -7.19 4.04
N PRO A 357 21.94 -7.63 3.00
CA PRO A 357 21.48 -6.74 1.94
C PRO A 357 20.77 -5.49 2.46
N THR A 358 19.95 -5.64 3.49
CA THR A 358 19.19 -4.53 4.07
C THR A 358 20.09 -3.52 4.79
N GLY A 359 21.05 -4.00 5.58
CA GLY A 359 22.04 -3.16 6.26
C GLY A 359 22.88 -2.36 5.26
N VAL A 360 23.33 -2.99 4.18
CA VAL A 360 24.07 -2.31 3.10
C VAL A 360 23.27 -1.13 2.52
N LYS A 361 21.95 -1.26 2.39
CA LYS A 361 21.09 -0.16 1.91
C LYS A 361 21.05 1.00 2.90
N VAL A 362 20.96 0.71 4.21
CA VAL A 362 21.00 1.75 5.26
C VAL A 362 22.29 2.56 5.20
N PHE A 363 23.45 1.88 5.11
CA PHE A 363 24.73 2.57 4.98
C PHE A 363 24.85 3.39 3.68
N ASN A 364 24.34 2.87 2.55
CA ASN A 364 24.37 3.62 1.30
C ASN A 364 23.52 4.92 1.38
N TRP A 365 22.37 4.91 2.08
CA TRP A 365 21.61 6.14 2.30
C TRP A 365 22.38 7.13 3.19
N LEU A 366 23.01 6.65 4.27
CA LEU A 366 23.86 7.49 5.14
C LEU A 366 25.03 8.12 4.36
N PHE A 367 25.71 7.37 3.48
CA PHE A 367 26.78 7.90 2.64
C PHE A 367 26.29 8.80 1.50
N THR A 368 25.03 8.65 1.09
CA THR A 368 24.39 9.60 0.17
C THR A 368 24.21 10.96 0.86
N MET A 369 23.75 10.95 2.11
CA MET A 369 23.62 12.13 2.98
C MET A 369 24.98 12.76 3.33
N TYR A 370 26.00 11.94 3.60
CA TYR A 370 27.35 12.40 3.96
C TYR A 370 27.93 13.35 2.90
N ARG A 371 28.41 14.54 3.30
CA ARG A 371 28.88 15.61 2.40
C ARG A 371 27.83 16.10 1.37
N GLY A 372 26.54 15.84 1.60
CA GLY A 372 25.44 16.49 0.89
C GLY A 372 25.02 17.79 1.56
N ARG A 373 24.09 18.52 0.93
CA ARG A 373 23.42 19.69 1.53
C ARG A 373 21.97 19.32 1.78
N ILE A 374 21.63 18.96 3.02
CA ILE A 374 20.32 18.40 3.35
C ILE A 374 19.38 19.52 3.79
N GLU A 375 18.25 19.64 3.08
CA GLU A 375 17.12 20.44 3.52
C GLU A 375 16.18 19.57 4.36
N PHE A 376 15.91 19.98 5.60
CA PHE A 376 14.99 19.27 6.50
C PHE A 376 13.52 19.56 6.15
N SER A 377 13.11 19.10 4.98
CA SER A 377 11.73 19.06 4.51
C SER A 377 10.99 17.82 5.05
N THR A 378 9.66 17.83 4.93
CA THR A 378 8.79 16.76 5.44
C THR A 378 9.17 15.39 4.88
N PRO A 379 9.40 15.19 3.56
CA PRO A 379 9.88 13.90 3.03
C PRO A 379 11.20 13.42 3.64
N VAL A 380 12.12 14.34 3.95
CA VAL A 380 13.42 14.02 4.56
C VAL A 380 13.25 13.60 6.01
N LEU A 381 12.38 14.27 6.77
CA LEU A 381 12.08 13.89 8.16
C LEU A 381 11.52 12.45 8.23
N TRP A 382 10.55 12.12 7.38
CA TRP A 382 10.04 10.75 7.27
C TRP A 382 11.15 9.74 6.93
N THR A 383 12.09 10.12 6.06
CA THR A 383 13.23 9.28 5.66
C THR A 383 14.22 9.07 6.82
N ILE A 384 14.55 10.11 7.58
CA ILE A 384 15.45 10.00 8.75
C ILE A 384 14.76 9.21 9.87
N GLY A 385 13.49 9.50 10.14
CA GLY A 385 12.69 8.75 11.12
C GLY A 385 12.60 7.26 10.78
N PHE A 386 12.45 6.94 9.49
CA PHE A 386 12.58 5.58 8.97
C PHE A 386 13.93 4.97 9.32
N MET A 387 15.06 5.59 9.00
CA MET A 387 16.38 4.98 9.21
C MET A 387 16.59 4.62 10.68
N VAL A 388 16.19 5.48 11.61
CA VAL A 388 16.30 5.23 13.06
C VAL A 388 15.34 4.12 13.50
N THR A 389 14.06 4.26 13.16
CA THR A 389 13.01 3.34 13.60
C THR A 389 13.25 1.94 13.02
N PHE A 390 13.42 1.84 11.71
CA PHE A 390 13.61 0.59 11.00
C PHE A 390 14.90 -0.16 11.40
N THR A 391 15.98 0.55 11.75
CA THR A 391 17.20 -0.12 12.25
C THR A 391 16.94 -0.83 13.58
N LEU A 392 16.19 -0.20 14.50
CA LEU A 392 15.79 -0.82 15.77
C LEU A 392 14.82 -1.98 15.54
N GLY A 393 13.84 -1.82 14.65
CA GLY A 393 12.94 -2.90 14.25
C GLY A 393 13.67 -4.07 13.59
N GLY A 394 14.64 -3.79 12.71
CA GLY A 394 15.46 -4.82 12.07
C GLY A 394 16.30 -5.61 13.07
N MET A 395 16.89 -4.92 14.06
CA MET A 395 17.64 -5.57 15.14
C MET A 395 16.78 -6.55 15.94
N THR A 396 15.55 -6.16 16.30
CA THR A 396 14.63 -7.07 17.01
C THR A 396 14.17 -8.24 16.14
N GLY A 397 14.07 -8.04 14.83
CA GLY A 397 13.78 -9.11 13.86
C GLY A 397 14.89 -10.13 13.73
N VAL A 398 16.16 -9.68 13.71
CA VAL A 398 17.32 -10.58 13.72
C VAL A 398 17.35 -11.42 15.00
N MET A 399 16.96 -10.84 16.15
CA MET A 399 16.85 -11.61 17.39
C MET A 399 15.77 -12.70 17.29
N MET A 400 14.61 -12.39 16.70
CA MET A 400 13.53 -13.35 16.46
C MET A 400 13.88 -14.42 15.41
N ALA A 401 14.86 -14.16 14.54
CA ALA A 401 15.35 -15.14 13.58
C ALA A 401 16.14 -16.28 14.24
N ILE A 402 16.51 -16.14 15.52
CA ILE A 402 17.20 -17.17 16.29
C ILE A 402 16.13 -18.09 16.91
N PRO A 403 15.99 -19.37 16.49
CA PRO A 403 14.89 -20.23 16.94
C PRO A 403 14.79 -20.37 18.46
N GLY A 404 15.93 -20.45 19.16
CA GLY A 404 15.96 -20.54 20.62
C GLY A 404 15.39 -19.30 21.33
N ALA A 405 15.54 -18.11 20.74
CA ALA A 405 14.90 -16.90 21.24
C ALA A 405 13.42 -16.82 20.81
N ASP A 406 13.10 -17.23 19.58
CA ASP A 406 11.71 -17.28 19.12
C ASP A 406 10.87 -18.21 20.01
N PHE A 407 11.38 -19.34 20.49
CA PHE A 407 10.61 -20.23 21.37
C PHE A 407 10.00 -19.55 22.61
N VAL A 408 10.61 -18.48 23.13
CA VAL A 408 10.07 -17.71 24.28
C VAL A 408 9.38 -16.42 23.87
N LEU A 409 9.69 -15.86 22.70
CA LEU A 409 9.13 -14.60 22.22
C LEU A 409 7.97 -14.78 21.22
N HIS A 410 7.82 -15.97 20.66
CA HIS A 410 6.80 -16.32 19.68
C HIS A 410 5.41 -15.99 20.21
N ASN A 411 4.63 -15.26 19.41
CA ASN A 411 3.29 -14.77 19.77
C ASN A 411 3.19 -13.87 21.02
N SER A 412 4.29 -13.51 21.68
CA SER A 412 4.28 -12.47 22.71
C SER A 412 4.06 -11.08 22.09
N LEU A 413 3.83 -10.07 22.92
CA LEU A 413 3.79 -8.68 22.45
C LEU A 413 5.11 -8.20 21.83
N PHE A 414 6.22 -8.90 22.05
CA PHE A 414 7.50 -8.63 21.40
C PHE A 414 7.40 -8.76 19.88
N LEU A 415 6.72 -9.81 19.38
CA LEU A 415 6.48 -10.02 17.96
C LEU A 415 5.65 -8.88 17.36
N ILE A 416 4.60 -8.45 18.06
CA ILE A 416 3.75 -7.34 17.62
C ILE A 416 4.56 -6.05 17.57
N ALA A 417 5.37 -5.78 18.59
CA ALA A 417 6.23 -4.61 18.66
C ALA A 417 7.24 -4.58 17.50
N HIS A 418 7.92 -5.69 17.26
CA HIS A 418 8.86 -5.85 16.15
C HIS A 418 8.20 -5.57 14.80
N PHE A 419 7.10 -6.27 14.50
CA PHE A 419 6.45 -6.17 13.20
C PHE A 419 5.88 -4.76 12.96
N HIS A 420 5.26 -4.15 13.96
CA HIS A 420 4.78 -2.77 13.82
C HIS A 420 5.92 -1.77 13.65
N ASN A 421 7.08 -2.03 14.25
CA ASN A 421 8.25 -1.20 14.08
C ASN A 421 8.75 -1.17 12.63
N VAL A 422 8.87 -2.35 12.00
CA VAL A 422 9.31 -2.42 10.60
C VAL A 422 8.23 -2.01 9.59
N ILE A 423 6.94 -2.24 9.87
CA ILE A 423 5.85 -1.83 8.98
C ILE A 423 5.54 -0.33 9.11
N ILE A 424 5.36 0.21 10.32
CA ILE A 424 5.07 1.64 10.47
C ILE A 424 6.32 2.45 10.08
N GLY A 425 7.46 2.14 10.68
CA GLY A 425 8.70 2.87 10.43
C GLY A 425 9.27 2.65 9.03
N GLY A 426 9.15 1.45 8.47
CA GLY A 426 9.63 1.14 7.12
C GLY A 426 8.63 1.46 6.01
N VAL A 427 7.46 0.85 6.08
CA VAL A 427 6.46 0.88 4.99
C VAL A 427 5.67 2.19 5.03
N LEU A 428 4.93 2.45 6.11
CA LEU A 428 4.04 3.63 6.19
C LEU A 428 4.81 4.95 6.10
N PHE A 429 5.94 5.09 6.80
CA PHE A 429 6.74 6.32 6.72
C PHE A 429 7.30 6.54 5.32
N GLY A 430 7.71 5.49 4.61
CA GLY A 430 8.18 5.60 3.22
C GLY A 430 7.08 6.02 2.28
N TYR A 431 5.89 5.51 2.50
CA TYR A 431 4.70 5.88 1.75
C TYR A 431 4.28 7.33 2.03
N LEU A 432 4.29 7.78 3.27
CA LEU A 432 4.04 9.19 3.62
C LEU A 432 5.15 10.12 3.08
N ALA A 433 6.40 9.66 3.03
CA ALA A 433 7.49 10.39 2.38
C ALA A 433 7.21 10.55 0.87
N GLY A 434 6.84 9.46 0.19
CA GLY A 434 6.49 9.46 -1.23
C GLY A 434 5.25 10.30 -1.53
N PHE A 435 4.24 10.23 -0.66
CA PHE A 435 3.05 11.06 -0.74
C PHE A 435 3.41 12.54 -0.71
N ASN A 436 4.18 13.00 0.29
CA ASN A 436 4.60 14.39 0.38
C ASN A 436 5.54 14.81 -0.77
N TYR A 437 6.43 13.92 -1.20
CA TYR A 437 7.40 14.18 -2.26
C TYR A 437 6.73 14.34 -3.62
N TRP A 438 5.81 13.43 -3.99
CA TRP A 438 5.16 13.44 -5.30
C TRP A 438 3.78 14.11 -5.33
N PHE A 439 3.27 14.63 -4.21
CA PHE A 439 2.01 15.39 -4.18
C PHE A 439 1.93 16.50 -5.24
N PRO A 440 2.98 17.35 -5.42
CA PRO A 440 2.95 18.39 -6.44
C PRO A 440 2.85 17.82 -7.85
N LYS A 441 3.47 16.66 -8.11
CA LYS A 441 3.40 16.00 -9.40
C LYS A 441 1.97 15.55 -9.72
N ALA A 442 1.21 15.10 -8.73
CA ALA A 442 -0.18 14.67 -8.91
C ALA A 442 -1.17 15.83 -9.06
N PHE A 443 -0.99 16.92 -8.30
CA PHE A 443 -2.03 17.95 -8.15
C PHE A 443 -1.59 19.39 -8.54
N GLY A 444 -0.31 19.62 -8.82
CA GLY A 444 0.22 20.93 -9.23
C GLY A 444 0.52 21.91 -8.09
N PHE A 445 0.47 21.47 -6.83
CA PHE A 445 0.81 22.31 -5.67
C PHE A 445 1.45 21.52 -4.53
N LYS A 446 2.25 22.19 -3.70
CA LYS A 446 2.94 21.65 -2.53
C LYS A 446 2.00 21.57 -1.31
N LEU A 447 2.21 20.55 -0.49
CA LEU A 447 1.54 20.43 0.80
C LEU A 447 2.09 21.44 1.82
N ASN A 448 1.30 21.74 2.84
CA ASN A 448 1.70 22.62 3.94
C ASN A 448 2.81 21.97 4.76
N GLU A 449 3.96 22.63 4.79
CA GLU A 449 5.18 22.11 5.43
C GLU A 449 5.07 22.06 6.97
N LYS A 450 4.46 23.06 7.60
CA LYS A 450 4.33 23.12 9.08
C LYS A 450 3.50 21.96 9.61
N LEU A 451 2.35 21.72 8.98
CA LEU A 451 1.46 20.61 9.35
C LEU A 451 2.06 19.25 9.02
N GLY A 452 2.82 19.14 7.92
CA GLY A 452 3.58 17.93 7.58
C GLY A 452 4.62 17.56 8.64
N LYS A 453 5.39 18.55 9.11
CA LYS A 453 6.35 18.38 10.20
C LYS A 453 5.67 18.03 11.53
N ALA A 454 4.53 18.65 11.83
CA ALA A 454 3.75 18.32 13.02
C ALA A 454 3.24 16.88 12.96
N ALA A 455 2.66 16.45 11.82
CA ALA A 455 2.22 15.09 11.60
C ALA A 455 3.37 14.10 11.81
N PHE A 456 4.54 14.36 11.22
CA PHE A 456 5.75 13.56 11.42
C PHE A 456 6.11 13.38 12.90
N TRP A 457 6.21 14.47 13.67
CA TRP A 457 6.63 14.37 15.08
C TRP A 457 5.62 13.62 15.95
N PHE A 458 4.32 13.85 15.75
CA PHE A 458 3.29 13.10 16.46
C PHE A 458 3.29 11.61 16.10
N TRP A 459 3.50 11.27 14.82
CA TRP A 459 3.69 9.89 14.40
C TRP A 459 4.94 9.26 15.00
N GLN A 460 6.08 9.95 14.91
CA GLN A 460 7.37 9.42 15.35
C GLN A 460 7.41 9.20 16.86
N VAL A 461 7.02 10.21 17.65
CA VAL A 461 6.98 10.13 19.11
C VAL A 461 5.87 9.18 19.55
N GLY A 462 4.67 9.32 18.98
CA GLY A 462 3.54 8.45 19.28
C GLY A 462 3.84 6.98 19.01
N PHE A 463 4.55 6.67 17.93
CA PHE A 463 5.00 5.31 17.63
C PHE A 463 5.88 4.73 18.75
N TYR A 464 6.92 5.45 19.18
CA TYR A 464 7.80 4.94 20.24
C TYR A 464 7.04 4.77 21.57
N VAL A 465 6.22 5.75 21.94
CA VAL A 465 5.40 5.68 23.17
C VAL A 465 4.37 4.55 23.09
N ALA A 466 3.84 4.24 21.91
CA ALA A 466 2.86 3.16 21.72
C ALA A 466 3.48 1.76 21.72
N PHE A 467 4.63 1.58 21.07
CA PHE A 467 5.16 0.25 20.73
C PHE A 467 6.38 -0.18 21.55
N VAL A 468 7.19 0.74 22.10
CA VAL A 468 8.30 0.37 22.99
C VAL A 468 7.81 -0.35 24.26
N PRO A 469 6.71 0.09 24.92
CA PRO A 469 6.14 -0.66 26.05
C PRO A 469 5.81 -2.11 25.71
N LEU A 470 5.49 -2.41 24.45
CA LEU A 470 5.11 -3.75 24.03
C LEU A 470 6.31 -4.70 23.92
N TYR A 471 7.52 -4.18 23.65
CA TYR A 471 8.74 -4.99 23.78
C TYR A 471 8.94 -5.44 25.23
N VAL A 472 8.75 -4.52 26.18
CA VAL A 472 8.86 -4.82 27.62
C VAL A 472 7.79 -5.83 28.03
N LEU A 473 6.53 -5.59 27.66
CA LEU A 473 5.42 -6.52 27.93
C LEU A 473 5.65 -7.90 27.32
N GLY A 474 6.24 -7.97 26.13
CA GLY A 474 6.62 -9.23 25.49
C GLY A 474 7.62 -10.02 26.33
N PHE A 475 8.66 -9.36 26.85
CA PHE A 475 9.61 -9.98 27.79
C PHE A 475 8.97 -10.36 29.13
N MET A 476 7.94 -9.64 29.56
CA MET A 476 7.16 -9.95 30.77
C MET A 476 6.12 -11.07 30.55
N GLY A 477 6.08 -11.69 29.37
CA GLY A 477 5.20 -12.83 29.07
C GLY A 477 3.79 -12.48 28.62
N MET A 478 3.48 -11.20 28.35
CA MET A 478 2.17 -10.84 27.80
C MET A 478 2.04 -11.34 26.36
N THR A 479 1.04 -12.19 26.10
CA THR A 479 0.76 -12.74 24.78
C THR A 479 -0.18 -11.84 23.96
N ARG A 480 -0.16 -12.02 22.65
CA ARG A 480 -1.06 -11.34 21.70
C ARG A 480 -2.52 -11.74 21.91
N ARG A 481 -3.43 -10.88 21.44
CA ARG A 481 -4.88 -11.16 21.28
C ARG A 481 -5.66 -11.43 22.57
N LEU A 482 -5.11 -11.07 23.73
CA LEU A 482 -5.89 -10.99 24.96
C LEU A 482 -6.80 -9.76 24.90
N ASN A 483 -8.05 -9.90 25.32
CA ASN A 483 -9.00 -8.80 25.41
C ASN A 483 -9.20 -8.27 26.84
N HIS A 484 -8.74 -9.04 27.85
CA HIS A 484 -8.71 -8.67 29.27
C HIS A 484 -7.50 -9.32 29.95
N TYR A 485 -7.11 -8.81 31.12
CA TYR A 485 -5.95 -9.31 31.87
C TYR A 485 -6.00 -8.87 33.33
N ASP A 486 -5.39 -9.68 34.20
CA ASP A 486 -5.40 -9.47 35.65
C ASP A 486 -4.01 -9.16 36.22
N ASN A 487 -2.96 -9.18 35.38
CA ASN A 487 -1.60 -8.92 35.82
C ASN A 487 -1.37 -7.41 36.07
N PRO A 488 -1.17 -6.98 37.34
CA PRO A 488 -1.00 -5.56 37.67
C PRO A 488 0.25 -4.96 37.04
N ALA A 489 1.31 -5.75 36.83
CA ALA A 489 2.58 -5.27 36.29
C ALA A 489 2.47 -4.87 34.81
N TRP A 490 1.47 -5.38 34.08
CA TRP A 490 1.25 -5.04 32.68
C TRP A 490 0.49 -3.72 32.49
N HIS A 491 -0.36 -3.35 33.45
CA HIS A 491 -1.27 -2.23 33.29
C HIS A 491 -0.59 -0.88 33.03
N PRO A 492 0.48 -0.46 33.75
CA PRO A 492 1.15 0.80 33.48
C PRO A 492 1.68 0.91 32.04
N TRP A 493 2.24 -0.18 31.50
CA TRP A 493 2.77 -0.22 30.14
C TRP A 493 1.66 -0.13 29.09
N LEU A 494 0.50 -0.72 29.34
CA LEU A 494 -0.67 -0.64 28.46
C LEU A 494 -1.30 0.77 28.45
N LEU A 495 -1.30 1.46 29.60
CA LEU A 495 -1.71 2.87 29.66
C LEU A 495 -0.78 3.78 28.86
N VAL A 496 0.53 3.59 28.98
CA VAL A 496 1.52 4.32 28.16
C VAL A 496 1.31 4.02 26.68
N ALA A 497 1.09 2.74 26.32
CA ALA A 497 0.83 2.35 24.95
C ALA A 497 -0.44 2.99 24.38
N ALA A 498 -1.51 3.10 25.19
CA ALA A 498 -2.74 3.78 24.82
C ALA A 498 -2.54 5.29 24.62
N PHE A 499 -1.75 5.94 25.49
CA PHE A 499 -1.38 7.35 25.29
C PHE A 499 -0.58 7.57 24.00
N GLY A 500 0.35 6.66 23.68
CA GLY A 500 1.05 6.68 22.39
C GLY A 500 0.10 6.59 21.19
N ALA A 501 -0.95 5.77 21.28
CA ALA A 501 -1.98 5.69 20.24
C ALA A 501 -2.74 7.02 20.08
N VAL A 502 -3.02 7.76 21.15
CA VAL A 502 -3.61 9.10 21.07
C VAL A 502 -2.68 10.08 20.35
N LEU A 503 -1.37 10.03 20.60
CA LEU A 503 -0.41 10.87 19.86
C LEU A 503 -0.42 10.55 18.36
N ILE A 504 -0.50 9.26 17.98
CA ILE A 504 -0.64 8.86 16.58
C ILE A 504 -1.95 9.41 15.99
N ALA A 505 -3.05 9.42 16.74
CA ALA A 505 -4.32 10.00 16.30
C ALA A 505 -4.18 11.48 15.96
N ILE A 506 -3.47 12.24 16.80
CA ILE A 506 -3.14 13.64 16.53
C ILE A 506 -2.28 13.76 15.27
N GLY A 507 -1.31 12.86 15.06
CA GLY A 507 -0.51 12.80 13.84
C GLY A 507 -1.36 12.59 12.57
N ILE A 508 -2.34 11.67 12.62
CA ILE A 508 -3.30 11.46 11.53
C ILE A 508 -4.17 12.70 11.31
N ALA A 509 -4.67 13.32 12.39
CA ALA A 509 -5.44 14.55 12.29
C ALA A 509 -4.64 15.71 11.66
N CYS A 510 -3.35 15.85 12.02
CA CYS A 510 -2.44 16.79 11.37
C CYS A 510 -2.25 16.48 9.89
N GLN A 511 -2.16 15.21 9.49
CA GLN A 511 -2.05 14.79 8.09
C GLN A 511 -3.31 15.12 7.28
N LEU A 512 -4.50 14.91 7.84
CA LEU A 512 -5.78 15.29 7.23
C LEU A 512 -5.90 16.82 7.12
N LEU A 513 -5.55 17.54 8.19
CA LEU A 513 -5.56 19.00 8.19
C LEU A 513 -4.55 19.58 7.19
N GLN A 514 -3.38 18.95 7.05
CA GLN A 514 -2.38 19.29 6.04
C GLN A 514 -3.02 19.24 4.65
N LEU A 515 -3.74 18.16 4.33
CA LEU A 515 -4.41 18.01 3.05
C LEU A 515 -5.48 19.09 2.83
N VAL A 516 -6.36 19.31 3.81
CA VAL A 516 -7.45 20.30 3.73
C VAL A 516 -6.91 21.72 3.53
N VAL A 517 -5.94 22.13 4.34
CA VAL A 517 -5.33 23.47 4.26
C VAL A 517 -4.59 23.65 2.94
N SER A 518 -3.90 22.62 2.46
CA SER A 518 -3.18 22.67 1.18
C SER A 518 -4.13 22.79 -0.01
N ILE A 519 -5.25 22.04 0.00
CA ILE A 519 -6.29 22.14 -1.05
C ILE A 519 -6.94 23.52 -1.04
N ARG A 520 -7.25 24.08 0.15
CA ARG A 520 -7.80 25.44 0.28
C ARG A 520 -6.85 26.49 -0.28
N ASN A 521 -5.56 26.35 0.01
CA ASN A 521 -4.52 27.31 -0.36
C ASN A 521 -3.85 27.01 -1.71
N ARG A 522 -4.37 26.06 -2.49
CA ARG A 522 -3.75 25.57 -3.73
C ARG A 522 -3.48 26.64 -4.80
N ASN A 523 -4.22 27.74 -4.78
CA ASN A 523 -4.09 28.82 -5.76
C ASN A 523 -3.07 29.89 -5.36
N LEU A 524 -2.51 29.82 -4.14
CA LEU A 524 -1.51 30.78 -3.69
C LEU A 524 -0.20 30.60 -4.48
N PRO A 525 0.47 31.68 -4.93
CA PRO A 525 1.68 31.59 -5.75
C PRO A 525 2.78 30.72 -5.14
N GLN A 526 3.00 30.81 -3.82
CA GLN A 526 4.01 30.05 -3.10
C GLN A 526 3.74 28.53 -3.02
N SER A 527 2.48 28.13 -3.20
CA SER A 527 2.06 26.72 -3.12
C SER A 527 2.08 26.04 -4.47
N ARG A 528 1.90 26.77 -5.57
CA ARG A 528 1.82 26.19 -6.92
C ARG A 528 3.20 25.76 -7.41
N ASP A 529 3.23 24.61 -8.10
CA ASP A 529 4.38 24.20 -8.89
C ASP A 529 4.16 24.67 -10.34
N THR A 530 4.91 25.70 -10.74
CA THR A 530 4.84 26.28 -12.09
C THR A 530 5.88 25.71 -13.05
N THR A 531 6.91 25.04 -12.55
CA THR A 531 8.05 24.55 -13.34
C THR A 531 7.92 23.07 -13.69
N GLY A 532 7.19 22.32 -12.86
CA GLY A 532 7.13 20.87 -12.89
C GLY A 532 8.25 20.18 -12.10
N ASP A 533 9.18 20.96 -11.52
CA ASP A 533 10.30 20.52 -10.70
C ASP A 533 10.39 21.39 -9.44
N PRO A 534 9.57 21.12 -8.41
CA PRO A 534 9.49 21.96 -7.21
C PRO A 534 10.65 21.70 -6.22
N TRP A 535 11.43 20.64 -6.44
CA TRP A 535 12.46 20.16 -5.50
C TRP A 535 13.87 20.15 -6.10
N GLY A 536 14.03 20.47 -7.38
CA GLY A 536 15.30 20.28 -8.08
C GLY A 536 15.62 18.80 -8.35
N GLY A 537 14.59 17.98 -8.59
CA GLY A 537 14.66 16.54 -8.80
C GLY A 537 15.61 16.08 -9.90
N ARG A 538 15.98 14.80 -9.84
CA ARG A 538 17.06 14.21 -10.68
C ARG A 538 16.55 13.33 -11.83
N THR A 539 15.32 12.85 -11.70
CA THR A 539 14.68 11.81 -12.52
C THR A 539 13.61 12.39 -13.47
N LEU A 540 13.13 11.57 -14.43
CA LEU A 540 12.32 12.02 -15.57
C LEU A 540 10.91 12.52 -15.21
N GLU A 541 10.33 12.11 -14.08
CA GLU A 541 9.02 12.59 -13.65
C GLU A 541 9.01 14.12 -13.43
N TRP A 542 10.13 14.69 -12.98
CA TRP A 542 10.32 16.14 -12.81
C TRP A 542 10.58 16.86 -14.14
N ALA A 543 10.88 16.10 -15.19
CA ALA A 543 10.97 16.61 -16.54
C ALA A 543 9.60 16.84 -17.20
N THR A 544 8.47 16.60 -16.52
CA THR A 544 7.10 16.88 -17.00
C THR A 544 6.45 18.06 -16.28
N THR A 545 5.27 18.51 -16.70
CA THR A 545 4.47 19.51 -15.95
C THR A 545 3.92 18.93 -14.65
N SER A 546 3.33 19.79 -13.82
CA SER A 546 2.66 19.40 -12.58
C SER A 546 1.25 20.01 -12.55
N PRO A 547 0.18 19.22 -12.77
CA PRO A 547 0.19 17.80 -13.14
C PRO A 547 0.68 17.53 -14.58
N PRO A 548 1.18 16.31 -14.89
CA PRO A 548 1.53 15.91 -16.26
C PRO A 548 0.30 15.87 -17.19
N PRO A 549 0.47 16.11 -18.50
CA PRO A 549 -0.60 15.91 -19.48
C PRO A 549 -0.95 14.42 -19.60
N ALA A 550 -2.10 14.11 -20.23
CA ALA A 550 -2.58 12.73 -20.40
C ALA A 550 -1.53 11.79 -21.01
N TYR A 551 -0.74 12.29 -21.98
CA TYR A 551 0.29 11.53 -22.69
C TYR A 551 1.66 11.50 -22.00
N ASN A 552 1.82 12.11 -20.82
CA ASN A 552 3.08 12.31 -20.08
C ASN A 552 4.16 13.12 -20.84
N PHE A 553 4.75 12.52 -21.88
CA PHE A 553 5.82 13.10 -22.70
C PHE A 553 5.37 13.26 -24.15
N ALA A 554 5.36 14.50 -24.64
CA ALA A 554 5.03 14.79 -26.04
C ALA A 554 6.01 14.10 -27.00
N THR A 555 7.31 14.22 -26.70
CA THR A 555 8.40 13.48 -27.35
C THR A 555 9.05 12.58 -26.32
N ILE A 556 9.18 11.29 -26.65
CA ILE A 556 9.82 10.32 -25.75
C ILE A 556 11.28 10.73 -25.51
N PRO A 557 11.73 10.83 -24.24
CA PRO A 557 13.10 11.25 -23.94
C PRO A 557 14.13 10.21 -24.42
N GLN A 558 15.33 10.67 -24.77
CA GLN A 558 16.47 9.82 -25.10
C GLN A 558 17.41 9.79 -23.89
N VAL A 559 17.46 8.66 -23.19
CA VAL A 559 18.18 8.53 -21.92
C VAL A 559 19.64 8.15 -22.15
N ARG A 560 20.56 8.88 -21.54
CA ARG A 560 22.01 8.64 -21.70
C ARG A 560 22.67 8.20 -20.39
N THR A 561 22.33 8.86 -19.29
CA THR A 561 22.89 8.66 -17.94
C THR A 561 21.83 8.11 -16.98
N LEU A 562 22.25 7.74 -15.76
CA LEU A 562 21.37 7.26 -14.70
C LEU A 562 20.41 8.36 -14.21
N ASP A 563 20.95 9.53 -13.82
CA ASP A 563 20.16 10.70 -13.44
C ASP A 563 19.80 11.53 -14.68
N ALA A 564 18.86 11.01 -15.48
CA ALA A 564 18.57 11.54 -16.80
C ALA A 564 18.18 13.03 -16.81
N PHE A 565 17.35 13.48 -15.87
CA PHE A 565 16.91 14.87 -15.84
C PHE A 565 17.98 15.82 -15.28
N ALA A 566 18.79 15.36 -14.32
CA ALA A 566 19.95 16.13 -13.85
C ALA A 566 20.97 16.37 -14.97
N ASP A 567 21.26 15.36 -15.78
CA ASP A 567 22.11 15.47 -16.98
C ASP A 567 21.50 16.41 -18.04
N MET A 568 20.19 16.31 -18.29
CA MET A 568 19.49 17.25 -19.17
C MET A 568 19.60 18.71 -18.67
N LYS A 569 19.47 18.96 -17.36
CA LYS A 569 19.65 20.29 -16.76
C LYS A 569 21.09 20.79 -16.95
N ALA A 570 22.09 19.96 -16.68
CA ALA A 570 23.50 20.33 -16.83
C ALA A 570 23.89 20.69 -18.28
N ARG A 571 23.23 20.10 -19.28
CA ARG A 571 23.44 20.42 -20.71
C ARG A 571 22.57 21.57 -21.24
N GLY A 572 21.74 22.21 -20.39
CA GLY A 572 20.79 23.24 -20.82
C GLY A 572 19.57 22.70 -21.59
N GLU A 573 19.35 21.38 -21.63
CA GLU A 573 18.21 20.73 -22.29
C GLU A 573 16.99 20.56 -21.37
N GLY A 574 17.11 20.91 -20.07
CA GLY A 574 16.05 20.77 -19.06
C GLY A 574 14.82 21.65 -19.29
N GLN A 575 14.94 22.71 -20.10
CA GLN A 575 13.83 23.60 -20.47
C GLN A 575 12.97 23.02 -21.62
N GLY A 576 13.41 21.91 -22.22
CA GLY A 576 12.75 21.22 -23.33
C GLY A 576 13.06 21.85 -24.68
N LYS A 577 13.29 21.02 -25.72
CA LYS A 577 13.56 21.49 -27.08
C LYS A 577 12.24 21.77 -27.81
N ARG A 578 12.20 22.83 -28.63
CA ARG A 578 11.15 22.99 -29.66
C ARG A 578 11.23 21.79 -30.60
N ALA A 579 10.27 20.89 -30.48
CA ALA A 579 10.20 19.67 -31.28
C ALA A 579 9.05 19.79 -32.30
N ALA A 580 9.19 19.09 -33.43
CA ALA A 580 8.07 18.85 -34.32
C ALA A 580 7.11 17.86 -33.64
N TYR A 581 6.02 18.38 -33.05
CA TYR A 581 4.98 17.56 -32.45
C TYR A 581 4.28 16.70 -33.51
N ARG A 582 3.94 15.47 -33.12
CA ARG A 582 3.19 14.51 -33.94
C ARG A 582 1.92 14.12 -33.20
N ASP A 583 0.98 13.54 -33.92
CA ASP A 583 -0.21 12.97 -33.31
C ASP A 583 0.19 11.85 -32.34
N ILE A 584 -0.45 11.83 -31.17
CA ILE A 584 -0.16 10.88 -30.10
C ILE A 584 -1.36 9.96 -29.93
N HIS A 585 -1.14 8.67 -30.20
CA HIS A 585 -2.12 7.63 -29.88
C HIS A 585 -2.20 7.40 -28.36
N MET A 586 -3.42 7.32 -27.83
CA MET A 586 -3.72 7.07 -26.43
C MET A 586 -4.88 6.07 -26.30
N PRO A 587 -4.91 5.26 -25.23
CA PRO A 587 -6.02 4.35 -24.97
C PRO A 587 -7.29 5.11 -24.57
N SER A 588 -8.44 4.65 -25.07
CA SER A 588 -9.74 5.21 -24.71
C SER A 588 -10.22 4.72 -23.35
N ASN A 589 -11.01 5.56 -22.66
CA ASN A 589 -11.67 5.18 -21.42
C ASN A 589 -12.65 4.00 -21.63
N THR A 590 -12.82 3.19 -20.60
CA THR A 590 -13.70 2.02 -20.64
C THR A 590 -14.36 1.78 -19.29
N SER A 591 -15.64 1.43 -19.31
CA SER A 591 -16.42 1.04 -18.13
C SER A 591 -16.33 -0.45 -17.82
N ALA A 592 -15.71 -1.26 -18.69
CA ALA A 592 -15.67 -2.71 -18.53
C ALA A 592 -14.98 -3.13 -17.22
N GLY A 593 -13.91 -2.45 -16.79
CA GLY A 593 -13.22 -2.74 -15.53
C GLY A 593 -14.13 -2.53 -14.32
N LEU A 594 -14.90 -1.44 -14.30
CA LEU A 594 -15.88 -1.15 -13.26
C LEU A 594 -16.98 -2.20 -13.22
N PHE A 595 -17.56 -2.56 -14.38
CA PHE A 595 -18.64 -3.56 -14.41
C PHE A 595 -18.16 -4.94 -13.97
N VAL A 596 -16.96 -5.38 -14.38
CA VAL A 596 -16.37 -6.61 -13.85
C VAL A 596 -16.21 -6.51 -12.33
N GLY A 597 -15.72 -5.38 -11.81
CA GLY A 597 -15.67 -5.14 -10.36
C GLY A 597 -17.04 -5.27 -9.68
N VAL A 598 -18.08 -4.63 -10.20
CA VAL A 598 -19.43 -4.68 -9.63
C VAL A 598 -20.01 -6.10 -9.65
N PHE A 599 -19.82 -6.85 -10.74
CA PHE A 599 -20.25 -8.25 -10.80
C PHE A 599 -19.42 -9.15 -9.89
N SER A 600 -18.13 -8.88 -9.71
CA SER A 600 -17.27 -9.56 -8.72
C SER A 600 -17.72 -9.26 -7.28
N LEU A 601 -18.16 -8.04 -6.98
CA LEU A 601 -18.76 -7.71 -5.68
C LEU A 601 -20.03 -8.52 -5.43
N ALA A 602 -20.92 -8.56 -6.42
CA ALA A 602 -22.15 -9.32 -6.34
C ALA A 602 -21.87 -10.82 -6.16
N LEU A 603 -20.89 -11.36 -6.90
CA LEU A 603 -20.42 -12.74 -6.77
C LEU A 603 -19.88 -13.02 -5.37
N GLY A 604 -18.94 -12.21 -4.88
CA GLY A 604 -18.35 -12.37 -3.54
C GLY A 604 -19.40 -12.31 -2.43
N PHE A 605 -20.27 -11.29 -2.45
CA PHE A 605 -21.37 -11.17 -1.50
C PHE A 605 -22.34 -12.35 -1.58
N ALA A 606 -22.68 -12.79 -2.79
CA ALA A 606 -23.56 -13.93 -3.00
C ALA A 606 -22.97 -15.23 -2.43
N LEU A 607 -21.67 -15.47 -2.63
CA LEU A 607 -21.01 -16.67 -2.14
C LEU A 607 -20.95 -16.69 -0.61
N VAL A 608 -20.56 -15.57 0.02
CA VAL A 608 -20.59 -15.40 1.49
C VAL A 608 -21.96 -15.76 2.08
N TRP A 609 -23.03 -15.33 1.42
CA TRP A 609 -24.40 -15.52 1.92
C TRP A 609 -25.12 -16.74 1.30
N HIS A 610 -24.44 -17.56 0.51
CA HIS A 610 -25.00 -18.74 -0.18
C HIS A 610 -26.22 -18.41 -1.08
N ILE A 611 -26.16 -17.27 -1.78
CA ILE A 611 -27.18 -16.79 -2.73
C ILE A 611 -26.82 -17.28 -4.14
N TRP A 612 -27.04 -18.57 -4.42
CA TRP A 612 -26.51 -19.24 -5.62
C TRP A 612 -26.95 -18.63 -6.95
N TRP A 613 -28.20 -18.20 -7.08
CA TRP A 613 -28.67 -17.56 -8.32
C TRP A 613 -27.92 -16.25 -8.60
N LEU A 614 -27.59 -15.48 -7.56
CA LEU A 614 -26.85 -14.22 -7.69
C LEU A 614 -25.38 -14.49 -7.95
N ALA A 615 -24.81 -15.56 -7.39
CA ALA A 615 -23.45 -15.99 -7.70
C ALA A 615 -23.33 -16.38 -9.19
N ILE A 616 -24.27 -17.18 -9.71
CA ILE A 616 -24.31 -17.53 -11.14
C ILE A 616 -24.48 -16.28 -12.01
N ALA A 617 -25.39 -15.38 -11.65
CA ALA A 617 -25.59 -14.13 -12.38
C ALA A 617 -24.36 -13.21 -12.35
N GLY A 618 -23.68 -13.11 -11.21
CA GLY A 618 -22.44 -12.37 -11.05
C GLY A 618 -21.33 -12.93 -11.95
N LEU A 619 -21.11 -14.24 -11.91
CA LEU A 619 -20.12 -14.90 -12.78
C LEU A 619 -20.45 -14.72 -14.27
N ALA A 620 -21.71 -14.93 -14.66
CA ALA A 620 -22.18 -14.70 -16.02
C ALA A 620 -21.99 -13.23 -16.45
N GLY A 621 -22.24 -12.27 -15.55
CA GLY A 621 -22.02 -10.85 -15.79
C GLY A 621 -20.56 -10.50 -16.02
N ILE A 622 -19.62 -11.10 -15.27
CA ILE A 622 -18.17 -10.97 -15.48
C ILE A 622 -17.81 -11.46 -16.89
N VAL A 623 -18.20 -12.70 -17.22
CA VAL A 623 -17.89 -13.33 -18.52
C VAL A 623 -18.49 -12.53 -19.66
N ALA A 624 -19.78 -12.17 -19.58
CA ALA A 624 -20.45 -11.37 -20.60
C ALA A 624 -19.78 -10.01 -20.81
N THR A 625 -19.40 -9.31 -19.73
CA THR A 625 -18.69 -8.03 -19.83
C THR A 625 -17.36 -8.18 -20.55
N LEU A 626 -16.59 -9.23 -20.25
CA LEU A 626 -15.31 -9.50 -20.91
C LEU A 626 -15.47 -9.88 -22.39
N VAL A 627 -16.47 -10.70 -22.73
CA VAL A 627 -16.78 -11.07 -24.12
C VAL A 627 -17.24 -9.87 -24.94
N ILE A 628 -18.11 -9.02 -24.37
CA ILE A 628 -18.57 -7.79 -25.02
C ILE A 628 -17.40 -6.80 -25.18
N TYR A 629 -16.50 -6.73 -24.21
CA TYR A 629 -15.32 -5.88 -24.32
C TYR A 629 -14.35 -6.38 -25.39
N SER A 630 -14.09 -7.69 -25.44
CA SER A 630 -13.17 -8.29 -26.43
C SER A 630 -13.72 -8.27 -27.86
N SER A 631 -15.04 -8.22 -28.03
CA SER A 631 -15.67 -8.11 -29.35
C SER A 631 -15.68 -6.70 -29.93
N ARG A 632 -15.32 -5.67 -29.15
CA ARG A 632 -15.28 -4.27 -29.62
C ARG A 632 -13.90 -3.92 -30.16
N ASN A 633 -13.87 -3.19 -31.28
CA ASN A 633 -12.64 -2.53 -31.72
C ASN A 633 -12.36 -1.35 -30.78
N ASN A 634 -11.27 -1.42 -30.04
CA ASN A 634 -10.80 -0.34 -29.17
C ASN A 634 -9.49 0.21 -29.71
N ASP A 635 -9.57 0.93 -30.82
CA ASP A 635 -8.42 1.51 -31.53
C ASP A 635 -7.83 2.73 -30.80
N GLY A 636 -8.26 3.02 -29.57
CA GLY A 636 -7.86 4.21 -28.83
C GLY A 636 -8.32 5.50 -29.52
N TYR A 637 -7.61 6.59 -29.26
CA TYR A 637 -7.83 7.88 -29.90
C TYR A 637 -6.50 8.59 -30.14
N TYR A 638 -6.49 9.56 -31.07
CA TYR A 638 -5.31 10.38 -31.34
C TYR A 638 -5.49 11.78 -30.77
N ILE A 639 -4.47 12.26 -30.06
CA ILE A 639 -4.32 13.66 -29.67
C ILE A 639 -3.59 14.39 -30.81
N PRO A 640 -4.22 15.35 -31.50
CA PRO A 640 -3.60 16.03 -32.63
C PRO A 640 -2.36 16.82 -32.23
N ALA A 641 -1.37 16.89 -33.11
CA ALA A 641 -0.13 17.65 -32.90
C ALA A 641 -0.38 19.13 -32.57
N SER A 642 -1.45 19.73 -33.09
CA SER A 642 -1.87 21.09 -32.76
C SER A 642 -2.30 21.24 -31.29
N THR A 643 -2.96 20.22 -30.73
CA THR A 643 -3.35 20.19 -29.32
C THR A 643 -2.13 19.99 -28.43
N VAL A 644 -1.21 19.11 -28.82
CA VAL A 644 0.07 18.91 -28.12
C VAL A 644 0.86 20.23 -28.09
N ARG A 645 0.98 20.91 -29.24
CA ARG A 645 1.65 22.22 -29.34
C ARG A 645 1.05 23.24 -28.39
N ARG A 646 -0.29 23.36 -28.37
CA ARG A 646 -1.01 24.29 -27.48
C ARG A 646 -0.74 24.04 -25.99
N ILE A 647 -0.50 22.79 -25.60
CA ILE A 647 -0.20 22.41 -24.22
C ILE A 647 1.28 22.67 -23.87
N GLU A 648 2.21 22.35 -24.78
CA GLU A 648 3.66 22.40 -24.51
C GLU A 648 4.30 23.79 -24.70
N GLU A 649 3.78 24.65 -25.59
CA GLU A 649 4.38 25.96 -25.84
C GLU A 649 4.32 26.92 -24.63
N PRO A 650 3.19 27.06 -23.90
CA PRO A 650 3.14 27.88 -22.69
C PRO A 650 4.10 27.39 -21.59
N ARG A 651 4.34 26.07 -21.56
CA ARG A 651 5.25 25.44 -20.60
C ARG A 651 6.71 25.81 -20.85
N HIS A 652 7.16 25.81 -22.11
CA HIS A 652 8.53 26.24 -22.43
C HIS A 652 8.76 27.68 -21.97
N ALA A 653 7.77 28.56 -22.19
CA ALA A 653 7.82 29.95 -21.72
C ALA A 653 7.94 30.03 -20.19
N ALA A 654 7.12 29.28 -19.44
CA ALA A 654 7.17 29.28 -17.97
C ALA A 654 8.52 28.81 -17.39
N ARG A 655 9.19 27.83 -18.04
CA ARG A 655 10.53 27.36 -17.63
C ARG A 655 11.65 28.33 -18.00
N THR A 656 11.48 29.15 -19.03
CA THR A 656 12.45 30.20 -19.40
C THR A 656 12.34 31.44 -18.51
N THR A 657 11.16 31.73 -17.94
CA THR A 657 10.93 32.91 -17.09
C THR A 657 11.14 32.65 -15.59
N ALA A 658 11.24 31.39 -15.16
CA ALA A 658 11.51 31.06 -13.76
C ALA A 658 12.99 31.37 -13.43
N PRO A 659 13.29 32.08 -12.32
CA PRO A 659 14.67 32.37 -11.93
C PRO A 659 15.47 31.09 -11.77
N ARG A 660 16.76 31.09 -12.16
CA ARG A 660 17.61 29.91 -11.95
C ARG A 660 17.78 29.71 -10.44
N VAL A 661 17.75 28.46 -10.00
CA VAL A 661 17.95 28.13 -8.58
C VAL A 661 19.30 28.68 -8.07
N ASP A 662 20.29 28.82 -8.96
CA ASP A 662 21.60 29.41 -8.66
C ASP A 662 21.54 30.94 -8.45
N ASP A 663 20.58 31.65 -9.06
CA ASP A 663 20.45 33.11 -8.92
C ASP A 663 19.82 33.49 -7.57
N VAL A 664 19.00 32.60 -6.98
CA VAL A 664 18.36 32.83 -5.67
C VAL A 664 19.32 32.57 -4.50
N GLU A 665 20.33 31.72 -4.66
CA GLU A 665 21.41 31.55 -3.65
C GLU A 665 22.40 32.75 -3.66
N LEU A 666 22.41 33.60 -4.70
CA LEU A 666 23.24 34.81 -4.77
C LEU A 666 22.56 36.06 -4.20
N GLU A 667 21.22 36.13 -4.17
CA GLU A 667 20.49 37.25 -3.54
C GLU A 667 20.23 37.05 -2.03
N ALA A 668 20.53 35.85 -1.49
CA ALA A 668 20.30 35.50 -0.08
C ALA A 668 21.59 35.34 0.76
N ASN A 669 22.75 35.66 0.18
CA ASN A 669 24.00 35.93 0.91
C ASN A 669 24.31 37.43 0.86
#